data_AF-A0A1M7AJT1-F1
#
_entry.id   AF-A0A1M7AJT1-F1
#
_cell.length_a   1.000
_cell.length_b   1.000
_cell.length_c   1.000
_cell.angle_alpha   90.00
_cell.angle_beta   90.00
_cell.angle_gamma   90.00
#
_symmetry.space_group_name_H-M   'P 1'
#
loop_
_entity.id
_entity.type
_entity.pdbx_description
1 polymer ?
#
loop_
_entity_poly.entity_id
_entity_poly.type
_entity_poly.pdbx_seq_one_letter_code
_entity_poly.pdbx_strand_id
1 'polypeptide(L)'
;MRKPFPPGRSGHRSHIRRRPVALLAAFILALAGMLGLIGGIGSASAAADYTQSVSEPSSTQAKLTFTPTTPASYVIVHYQVGSGGQLNVQMAASGSSWTYTVSPISAGTVLTYSFTYTKNGPQYDTPQFTYTQGSGGSTSTGTSTGTSTGTSTGTSTGTSTGTSTGTSTGSTGGSTTPPPGNCPTQSDTPDFGPNVHIYDPSMSAATIQGQLDAQFNQQKDTNTAQFSNNRVAQLFKPGTYNVNDNVGFYTSVAGLGQNPDDVTFNGNITVDAFNASDAGNATQNFWRSAENLAINPGGGSDRWAVAQAAPFRRIDVHGSLQLYPASYGYASGGYIADTKVSGQAASVSQQQWYTRDSNLGSWAGGVWNMVFSGVNGAPANTFPNPPETTLATTPVSRDVPYLYVDSAGKYRVFLPSLRTNASGPSWASGSTPGTSLPMSQFYVVKAGDTAATINSALASGCNLFVTPGVYHLNQTLNVTRANTTILGIGYPTLVPDNGVNAMQVADVDGVRLKGLLFDAGTTNSAALLTVGPSGSSASHASNPTTIQDVFFRIGGQVAGKATNSLIVNSSNTIIDHIWAWRADHGSGVGWTSNTADNGLTVNGNNVLATGLFVEHYQKYEVVWNGQGGKTIFFQNEMPYDPPDQASWKSSSSVNGYAAYKVGANVTTHEAWGLGSYCYFNVNPAVNSYHAFEVPNTSGVKFHDALTVSLGGVGTITHVINDTGAVTASNTTPSNVVNYP
;
A
#
# COMPACT_ATOMS: atom_id res chain seq x y z
N MET A 1 0.30 -27.09 -62.36
CA MET A 1 -0.22 -26.78 -63.72
C MET A 1 -1.75 -26.63 -63.65
N ARG A 2 -2.36 -25.78 -64.49
CA ARG A 2 -3.80 -25.69 -64.91
C ARG A 2 -4.89 -25.92 -63.81
N LYS A 3 -5.65 -24.92 -63.30
CA LYS A 3 -6.80 -24.16 -63.90
C LYS A 3 -7.96 -25.03 -64.44
N PRO A 4 -9.25 -24.57 -64.50
CA PRO A 4 -10.08 -23.82 -63.52
C PRO A 4 -11.61 -24.20 -63.53
N PHE A 5 -12.49 -23.45 -62.80
CA PHE A 5 -13.91 -23.00 -63.04
C PHE A 5 -14.81 -23.51 -64.25
N PRO A 6 -16.15 -23.18 -64.38
CA PRO A 6 -17.24 -22.77 -63.45
C PRO A 6 -18.63 -23.53 -63.67
N PRO A 7 -19.84 -22.95 -63.97
CA PRO A 7 -20.95 -22.67 -63.02
C PRO A 7 -22.42 -23.10 -63.43
N GLY A 8 -23.41 -22.85 -62.55
CA GLY A 8 -24.86 -22.69 -62.87
C GLY A 8 -25.67 -22.39 -61.60
N ARG A 9 -26.47 -21.32 -61.42
CA ARG A 9 -27.69 -20.81 -62.12
C ARG A 9 -28.83 -21.86 -62.20
N SER A 10 -30.11 -21.58 -61.89
CA SER A 10 -30.77 -20.33 -61.38
C SER A 10 -32.27 -20.54 -61.10
N GLY A 11 -32.87 -19.75 -60.19
CA GLY A 11 -34.33 -19.46 -60.13
C GLY A 11 -35.07 -19.92 -58.85
N HIS A 12 -36.17 -19.30 -58.39
CA HIS A 12 -36.80 -18.03 -58.84
C HIS A 12 -37.86 -17.52 -57.81
N ARG A 13 -37.81 -16.23 -57.40
CA ARG A 13 -38.88 -15.41 -56.73
C ARG A 13 -39.39 -15.92 -55.35
N SER A 14 -39.91 -15.10 -54.42
CA SER A 14 -40.62 -13.81 -54.53
C SER A 14 -40.34 -12.84 -53.34
N HIS A 15 -40.94 -11.65 -53.37
CA HIS A 15 -40.69 -10.53 -52.45
C HIS A 15 -41.42 -10.62 -51.09
N ILE A 16 -40.88 -9.93 -50.06
CA ILE A 16 -41.60 -8.89 -49.27
C ILE A 16 -40.57 -7.97 -48.56
N ARG A 17 -41.02 -6.83 -48.02
CA ARG A 17 -40.24 -5.57 -47.84
C ARG A 17 -39.79 -5.28 -46.38
N ARG A 18 -38.72 -4.47 -46.30
CA ARG A 18 -38.32 -3.48 -45.25
C ARG A 18 -37.62 -3.98 -43.95
N ARG A 19 -36.48 -3.34 -43.67
CA ARG A 19 -35.73 -3.18 -42.40
C ARG A 19 -36.10 -1.81 -41.75
N PRO A 20 -35.46 -1.28 -40.66
CA PRO A 20 -34.55 -1.85 -39.63
C PRO A 20 -34.89 -1.41 -38.15
N VAL A 21 -33.96 -1.68 -37.20
CA VAL A 21 -33.56 -0.88 -35.99
C VAL A 21 -34.02 -1.36 -34.59
N ALA A 22 -33.05 -1.35 -33.64
CA ALA A 22 -33.16 -1.28 -32.16
C ALA A 22 -33.84 -2.43 -31.39
N LEU A 23 -33.63 -2.67 -30.07
CA LEU A 23 -32.55 -2.51 -29.05
C LEU A 23 -33.26 -2.71 -27.68
N LEU A 24 -32.49 -3.16 -26.67
CA LEU A 24 -32.70 -2.98 -25.22
C LEU A 24 -33.67 -3.85 -24.39
N ALA A 25 -33.25 -3.97 -23.12
CA ALA A 25 -34.01 -4.12 -21.87
C ALA A 25 -34.35 -5.52 -21.31
N ALA A 26 -33.72 -5.84 -20.17
CA ALA A 26 -34.23 -6.75 -19.15
C ALA A 26 -33.67 -6.36 -17.76
N PHE A 27 -34.42 -5.52 -17.02
CA PHE A 27 -34.27 -5.27 -15.58
C PHE A 27 -35.59 -4.68 -15.06
N ILE A 28 -36.08 -5.14 -13.89
CA ILE A 28 -37.30 -4.77 -13.10
C ILE A 28 -37.78 -6.07 -12.41
N LEU A 29 -38.15 -6.15 -11.12
CA LEU A 29 -38.06 -5.24 -9.97
C LEU A 29 -38.39 -6.05 -8.70
N ALA A 30 -38.03 -5.57 -7.50
CA ALA A 30 -38.78 -5.88 -6.28
C ALA A 30 -38.66 -4.72 -5.26
N LEU A 31 -39.77 -4.06 -4.95
CA LEU A 31 -39.86 -3.06 -3.87
C LEU A 31 -41.30 -2.97 -3.33
N ALA A 32 -41.47 -3.17 -2.02
CA ALA A 32 -42.61 -2.72 -1.20
C ALA A 32 -42.21 -2.85 0.29
N GLY A 33 -42.57 -1.96 1.21
CA GLY A 33 -43.39 -0.75 1.09
C GLY A 33 -43.06 0.27 2.19
N MET A 34 -43.89 1.31 2.33
CA MET A 34 -43.58 2.52 3.11
C MET A 34 -44.83 3.14 3.78
N LEU A 35 -44.58 4.08 4.71
CA LEU A 35 -45.47 5.12 5.31
C LEU A 35 -46.33 4.83 6.56
N GLY A 36 -46.23 5.77 7.53
CA GLY A 36 -47.17 5.98 8.65
C GLY A 36 -46.64 6.92 9.75
N LEU A 37 -47.31 8.06 10.00
CA LEU A 37 -47.04 9.04 11.08
C LEU A 37 -48.23 9.04 12.08
N ILE A 38 -48.32 9.72 13.24
CA ILE A 38 -47.68 10.94 13.82
C ILE A 38 -47.43 10.72 15.34
N GLY A 39 -46.58 11.52 16.00
CA GLY A 39 -46.12 11.33 17.39
C GLY A 39 -46.90 12.02 18.53
N GLY A 40 -46.44 11.78 19.76
CA GLY A 40 -46.89 12.38 21.03
C GLY A 40 -45.80 12.25 22.11
N ILE A 41 -45.73 13.19 23.06
CA ILE A 41 -44.54 13.46 23.89
C ILE A 41 -44.58 12.69 25.21
N GLY A 42 -43.48 12.01 25.56
CA GLY A 42 -43.24 11.44 26.90
C GLY A 42 -41.75 11.40 27.21
N SER A 43 -41.33 11.96 28.35
CA SER A 43 -39.94 11.96 28.80
C SER A 43 -39.64 10.79 29.74
N ALA A 44 -38.37 10.36 29.73
CA ALA A 44 -37.69 9.51 30.71
C ALA A 44 -38.02 8.00 30.74
N SER A 45 -37.23 7.22 29.99
CA SER A 45 -36.26 6.28 30.57
C SER A 45 -35.33 5.75 29.46
N ALA A 46 -34.03 5.70 29.70
CA ALA A 46 -33.12 4.99 28.80
C ALA A 46 -33.28 3.49 29.04
N ALA A 47 -34.01 2.80 28.14
CA ALA A 47 -34.03 1.35 28.13
C ALA A 47 -32.59 0.85 27.91
N ALA A 48 -32.10 -0.03 28.80
CA ALA A 48 -30.76 -0.56 28.69
C ALA A 48 -30.61 -1.35 27.38
N ASP A 49 -29.53 -1.09 26.64
CA ASP A 49 -29.30 -1.63 25.30
C ASP A 49 -29.02 -3.14 25.28
N TYR A 50 -28.87 -3.75 26.46
CA TYR A 50 -28.55 -5.15 26.65
C TYR A 50 -28.92 -5.63 28.07
N THR A 51 -28.99 -6.94 28.23
CA THR A 51 -28.80 -7.62 29.53
C THR A 51 -27.54 -8.47 29.46
N GLN A 52 -26.87 -8.68 30.60
CA GLN A 52 -25.70 -9.55 30.69
C GLN A 52 -25.75 -10.40 31.96
N SER A 53 -25.17 -11.60 31.91
CA SER A 53 -25.04 -12.47 33.08
C SER A 53 -23.78 -13.35 33.02
N VAL A 54 -23.38 -13.84 34.19
CA VAL A 54 -22.39 -14.92 34.33
C VAL A 54 -23.07 -16.10 35.01
N SER A 55 -22.91 -17.29 34.44
CA SER A 55 -23.25 -18.55 35.10
C SER A 55 -22.01 -19.40 35.36
N GLU A 56 -22.12 -20.38 36.24
CA GLU A 56 -21.04 -21.27 36.67
C GLU A 56 -21.34 -22.71 36.20
N PRO A 57 -20.94 -23.13 34.98
CA PRO A 57 -21.20 -24.48 34.47
C PRO A 57 -20.50 -25.59 35.28
N SER A 58 -19.37 -25.25 35.91
CA SER A 58 -18.61 -26.12 36.81
C SER A 58 -17.72 -25.26 37.71
N SER A 59 -17.12 -25.86 38.75
CA SER A 59 -16.14 -25.20 39.62
C SER A 59 -14.85 -24.74 38.93
N THR A 60 -14.70 -25.01 37.62
CA THR A 60 -13.55 -24.63 36.79
C THR A 60 -13.91 -23.72 35.61
N GLN A 61 -15.17 -23.28 35.50
CA GLN A 61 -15.69 -22.55 34.34
C GLN A 61 -16.65 -21.41 34.73
N ALA A 62 -16.55 -20.29 34.02
CA ALA A 62 -17.51 -19.19 34.07
C ALA A 62 -18.04 -18.90 32.66
N LYS A 63 -19.36 -18.93 32.45
CA LYS A 63 -19.99 -18.63 31.16
C LYS A 63 -20.59 -17.23 31.16
N LEU A 64 -19.95 -16.34 30.41
CA LEU A 64 -20.41 -14.98 30.11
C LEU A 64 -21.51 -15.04 29.05
N THR A 65 -22.61 -14.31 29.28
CA THR A 65 -23.75 -14.21 28.37
C THR A 65 -24.14 -12.74 28.20
N PHE A 66 -24.32 -12.29 26.95
CA PHE A 66 -24.72 -10.93 26.61
C PHE A 66 -25.89 -10.97 25.63
N THR A 67 -26.98 -10.27 25.93
CA THR A 67 -28.22 -10.27 25.14
C THR A 67 -28.60 -8.84 24.80
N PRO A 68 -28.28 -8.35 23.60
CA PRO A 68 -28.64 -6.99 23.20
C PRO A 68 -30.15 -6.88 22.92
N THR A 69 -30.74 -5.71 23.17
CA THR A 69 -32.17 -5.46 22.87
C THR A 69 -32.44 -5.19 21.38
N THR A 70 -31.38 -4.91 20.62
CA THR A 70 -31.37 -4.80 19.16
C THR A 70 -30.40 -5.85 18.60
N PRO A 71 -30.71 -6.58 17.51
CA PRO A 71 -29.79 -7.57 16.95
C PRO A 71 -28.40 -6.99 16.66
N ALA A 72 -27.37 -7.55 17.30
CA ALA A 72 -25.98 -7.24 17.02
C ALA A 72 -25.44 -8.14 15.90
N SER A 73 -24.60 -7.58 15.02
CA SER A 73 -23.83 -8.32 14.02
C SER A 73 -22.64 -9.07 14.64
N TYR A 74 -22.06 -8.51 15.70
CA TYR A 74 -21.08 -9.18 16.56
C TYR A 74 -21.13 -8.63 18.00
N VAL A 75 -20.61 -9.43 18.93
CA VAL A 75 -20.26 -9.01 20.29
C VAL A 75 -18.87 -9.54 20.62
N ILE A 76 -18.01 -8.69 21.15
CA ILE A 76 -16.68 -9.03 21.68
C ILE A 76 -16.77 -8.92 23.21
N VAL A 77 -16.22 -9.90 23.92
CA VAL A 77 -16.01 -9.82 25.36
C VAL A 77 -14.55 -9.51 25.65
N HIS A 78 -14.33 -8.51 26.50
CA HIS A 78 -13.04 -8.15 27.06
C HIS A 78 -13.01 -8.71 28.47
N TYR A 79 -12.02 -9.51 28.84
CA TYR A 79 -11.96 -10.05 30.19
C TYR A 79 -10.54 -10.27 30.71
N GLN A 80 -10.41 -10.26 32.03
CA GLN A 80 -9.17 -10.46 32.77
C GLN A 80 -9.44 -11.48 33.90
N VAL A 81 -8.60 -12.50 34.01
CA VAL A 81 -8.68 -13.53 35.06
C VAL A 81 -7.62 -13.22 36.12
N GLY A 82 -8.07 -12.87 37.33
CA GLY A 82 -7.19 -12.43 38.42
C GLY A 82 -6.36 -11.21 38.02
N SER A 83 -5.04 -11.31 38.18
CA SER A 83 -4.06 -10.28 37.76
C SER A 83 -3.43 -10.54 36.39
N GLY A 84 -4.01 -11.42 35.55
CA GLY A 84 -3.53 -11.70 34.20
C GLY A 84 -3.65 -10.52 33.24
N GLY A 85 -3.24 -10.71 31.98
CA GLY A 85 -3.53 -9.73 30.91
C GLY A 85 -5.02 -9.73 30.52
N GLN A 86 -5.50 -8.63 29.94
CA GLN A 86 -6.82 -8.60 29.31
C GLN A 86 -6.80 -9.38 27.99
N LEU A 87 -7.83 -10.21 27.79
CA LEU A 87 -8.09 -10.94 26.56
C LEU A 87 -9.37 -10.38 25.91
N ASN A 88 -9.37 -10.28 24.59
CA ASN A 88 -10.51 -9.79 23.80
C ASN A 88 -10.95 -10.92 22.86
N VAL A 89 -12.17 -11.41 22.98
CA VAL A 89 -12.65 -12.58 22.21
C VAL A 89 -14.03 -12.30 21.64
N GLN A 90 -14.22 -12.53 20.33
CA GLN A 90 -15.54 -12.50 19.71
C GLN A 90 -16.38 -13.65 20.25
N MET A 91 -17.53 -13.33 20.82
CA MET A 91 -18.45 -14.30 21.44
C MET A 91 -19.15 -15.13 20.36
N ALA A 92 -19.62 -16.33 20.72
CA ALA A 92 -20.43 -17.15 19.83
C ALA A 92 -21.93 -16.79 19.96
N ALA A 93 -22.61 -16.57 18.84
CA ALA A 93 -24.06 -16.37 18.82
C ALA A 93 -24.81 -17.65 19.24
N SER A 94 -25.84 -17.48 20.06
CA SER A 94 -26.65 -18.53 20.69
C SER A 94 -28.09 -18.04 20.82
N GLY A 95 -28.82 -18.03 19.70
CA GLY A 95 -30.14 -17.40 19.61
C GLY A 95 -30.02 -15.87 19.59
N SER A 96 -30.82 -15.18 20.40
CA SER A 96 -30.73 -13.72 20.59
C SER A 96 -29.57 -13.27 21.49
N SER A 97 -28.83 -14.23 22.07
CA SER A 97 -27.75 -13.97 23.02
C SER A 97 -26.40 -14.38 22.45
N TRP A 98 -25.33 -13.83 23.01
CA TRP A 98 -23.94 -14.09 22.68
C TRP A 98 -23.28 -14.69 23.91
N THR A 99 -22.49 -15.76 23.75
CA THR A 99 -21.91 -16.50 24.87
C THR A 99 -20.44 -16.81 24.70
N TYR A 100 -19.70 -16.81 25.81
CA TYR A 100 -18.30 -17.24 25.88
C TYR A 100 -18.01 -17.90 27.24
N THR A 101 -17.25 -18.98 27.25
CA THR A 101 -16.90 -19.69 28.50
C THR A 101 -15.41 -19.50 28.80
N VAL A 102 -15.13 -18.84 29.92
CA VAL A 102 -13.78 -18.72 30.48
C VAL A 102 -13.43 -20.03 31.18
N SER A 103 -12.35 -20.67 30.75
CA SER A 103 -11.86 -21.96 31.26
C SER A 103 -10.35 -22.09 31.01
N PRO A 104 -9.54 -22.58 31.97
CA PRO A 104 -9.91 -22.86 33.36
C PRO A 104 -9.96 -21.57 34.21
N ILE A 105 -10.82 -21.54 35.22
CA ILE A 105 -10.85 -20.51 36.28
C ILE A 105 -11.05 -21.18 37.64
N SER A 106 -10.27 -20.79 38.67
CA SER A 106 -10.34 -21.42 39.99
C SER A 106 -11.27 -20.66 40.95
N ALA A 107 -11.93 -21.38 41.86
CA ALA A 107 -12.76 -20.78 42.91
C ALA A 107 -12.03 -19.66 43.68
N GLY A 108 -12.71 -18.55 43.94
CA GLY A 108 -12.14 -17.34 44.53
C GLY A 108 -11.45 -16.39 43.55
N THR A 109 -11.26 -16.78 42.28
CA THR A 109 -10.67 -15.88 41.26
C THR A 109 -11.69 -14.83 40.81
N VAL A 110 -11.26 -13.57 40.76
CA VAL A 110 -12.04 -12.47 40.17
C VAL A 110 -11.87 -12.47 38.65
N LEU A 111 -12.98 -12.50 37.94
CA LEU A 111 -13.12 -12.27 36.51
C LEU A 111 -13.64 -10.85 36.31
N THR A 112 -12.80 -9.97 35.78
CA THR A 112 -13.18 -8.60 35.40
C THR A 112 -13.50 -8.57 33.91
N TYR A 113 -14.63 -8.00 33.48
CA TYR A 113 -15.05 -8.07 32.07
C TYR A 113 -15.92 -6.89 31.60
N SER A 114 -15.95 -6.64 30.29
CA SER A 114 -16.84 -5.72 29.58
C SER A 114 -17.13 -6.25 28.16
N PHE A 115 -17.99 -5.58 27.40
CA PHE A 115 -18.34 -6.00 26.03
C PHE A 115 -18.31 -4.82 25.05
N THR A 116 -17.82 -5.04 23.83
CA THR A 116 -18.13 -4.22 22.65
C THR A 116 -19.23 -4.93 21.85
N TYR A 117 -20.29 -4.21 21.45
CA TYR A 117 -21.39 -4.77 20.65
C TYR A 117 -21.86 -3.77 19.59
N THR A 118 -22.28 -4.26 18.43
CA THR A 118 -22.89 -3.39 17.40
C THR A 118 -24.37 -3.17 17.66
N LYS A 119 -24.86 -1.95 17.43
CA LYS A 119 -26.30 -1.62 17.42
C LYS A 119 -26.59 -0.65 16.28
N ASN A 120 -27.36 -1.09 15.29
CA ASN A 120 -27.73 -0.32 14.09
C ASN A 120 -26.53 0.23 13.27
N GLY A 121 -25.40 -0.49 13.27
CA GLY A 121 -24.18 -0.12 12.53
C GLY A 121 -23.00 0.18 13.46
N PRO A 122 -23.03 1.27 14.26
CA PRO A 122 -21.97 1.59 15.21
C PRO A 122 -21.74 0.53 16.27
N GLN A 123 -20.53 0.50 16.82
CA GLN A 123 -20.18 -0.28 18.01
C GLN A 123 -20.28 0.57 19.28
N TYR A 124 -20.62 -0.08 20.40
CA TYR A 124 -20.76 0.53 21.72
C TYR A 124 -20.10 -0.36 22.76
N ASP A 125 -19.45 0.26 23.75
CA ASP A 125 -18.80 -0.44 24.85
C ASP A 125 -19.65 -0.38 26.13
N THR A 126 -19.63 -1.46 26.92
CA THR A 126 -20.24 -1.47 28.25
C THR A 126 -19.28 -0.90 29.31
N PRO A 127 -19.81 -0.45 30.46
CA PRO A 127 -19.02 -0.36 31.68
C PRO A 127 -18.36 -1.70 32.03
N GLN A 128 -17.37 -1.65 32.92
CA GLN A 128 -16.71 -2.83 33.44
C GLN A 128 -17.54 -3.48 34.56
N PHE A 129 -17.55 -4.81 34.56
CA PHE A 129 -18.22 -5.69 35.51
C PHE A 129 -17.20 -6.63 36.17
N THR A 130 -17.58 -7.23 37.30
CA THR A 130 -16.77 -8.24 37.99
C THR A 130 -17.66 -9.43 38.40
N TYR A 131 -17.04 -10.61 38.44
CA TYR A 131 -17.62 -11.86 38.93
C TYR A 131 -16.54 -12.63 39.69
N THR A 132 -16.88 -13.35 40.75
CA THR A 132 -15.93 -14.18 41.51
C THR A 132 -16.36 -15.64 41.44
N GLN A 133 -15.49 -16.52 40.94
CA GLN A 133 -15.79 -17.94 40.80
C GLN A 133 -16.18 -18.57 42.15
N GLY A 134 -17.29 -19.31 42.20
CA GLY A 134 -17.78 -19.99 43.41
C GLY A 134 -18.52 -19.10 44.41
N SER A 135 -18.82 -17.83 44.09
CA SER A 135 -19.48 -16.89 45.01
C SER A 135 -21.02 -16.98 45.10
N GLY A 136 -21.63 -17.97 44.45
CA GLY A 136 -23.08 -18.20 44.55
C GLY A 136 -23.96 -17.28 43.69
N GLY A 137 -23.40 -16.64 42.65
CA GLY A 137 -24.19 -16.04 41.57
C GLY A 137 -24.83 -14.68 41.86
N SER A 138 -24.11 -13.77 42.54
CA SER A 138 -24.54 -12.37 42.69
C SER A 138 -23.66 -11.43 41.87
N THR A 139 -24.23 -10.78 40.86
CA THR A 139 -23.56 -9.79 40.00
C THR A 139 -23.49 -8.43 40.71
N SER A 140 -22.31 -7.85 40.88
CA SER A 140 -22.21 -6.47 41.37
C SER A 140 -22.44 -5.45 40.26
N THR A 141 -23.12 -4.35 40.60
CA THR A 141 -23.47 -3.26 39.68
C THR A 141 -22.21 -2.56 39.13
N GLY A 142 -22.18 -2.31 37.82
CA GLY A 142 -21.01 -1.72 37.14
C GLY A 142 -20.67 -0.29 37.62
N THR A 143 -19.39 0.03 37.66
CA THR A 143 -18.90 1.38 38.01
C THR A 143 -18.80 2.23 36.75
N SER A 144 -19.38 3.43 36.74
CA SER A 144 -19.37 4.33 35.58
C SER A 144 -18.29 5.40 35.67
N THR A 145 -17.34 5.37 34.74
CA THR A 145 -16.45 6.50 34.40
C THR A 145 -16.96 7.17 33.13
N GLY A 146 -18.12 7.82 33.23
CA GLY A 146 -18.75 8.48 32.08
C GLY A 146 -18.02 9.76 31.66
N THR A 147 -17.57 9.83 30.40
CA THR A 147 -17.23 11.09 29.73
C THR A 147 -18.21 11.30 28.58
N SER A 148 -19.29 12.04 28.85
CA SER A 148 -20.28 12.42 27.83
C SER A 148 -19.99 13.83 27.30
N THR A 149 -19.45 13.95 26.09
CA THR A 149 -19.40 15.23 25.37
C THR A 149 -20.62 15.39 24.47
N GLY A 150 -21.76 15.74 25.07
CA GLY A 150 -22.84 16.41 24.36
C GLY A 150 -22.58 17.91 24.38
N THR A 151 -22.66 18.59 23.24
CA THR A 151 -22.51 20.04 23.16
C THR A 151 -23.69 20.64 22.41
N SER A 152 -24.45 21.49 23.09
CA SER A 152 -25.46 22.34 22.48
C SER A 152 -25.40 23.75 23.05
N THR A 153 -25.58 24.73 22.17
CA THR A 153 -25.83 26.17 22.42
C THR A 153 -24.72 27.02 23.07
N GLY A 154 -24.53 28.24 22.55
CA GLY A 154 -23.62 29.22 23.15
C GLY A 154 -23.17 30.38 22.23
N THR A 155 -24.08 31.05 21.52
CA THR A 155 -23.70 32.27 20.77
C THR A 155 -23.46 33.43 21.74
N SER A 156 -22.23 33.94 21.83
CA SER A 156 -21.96 35.23 22.46
C SER A 156 -20.90 36.03 21.69
N THR A 157 -21.30 37.24 21.29
CA THR A 157 -20.43 38.25 20.68
C THR A 157 -19.60 38.95 21.74
N GLY A 158 -18.28 38.99 21.58
CA GLY A 158 -17.35 39.70 22.47
C GLY A 158 -16.22 40.35 21.69
N THR A 159 -16.43 41.58 21.24
CA THR A 159 -15.39 42.40 20.58
C THR A 159 -14.42 42.96 21.62
N SER A 160 -13.11 42.77 21.43
CA SER A 160 -12.11 43.65 22.07
C SER A 160 -10.96 43.96 21.10
N THR A 161 -10.69 45.25 20.96
CA THR A 161 -9.58 45.81 20.18
C THR A 161 -8.34 45.93 21.07
N GLY A 162 -7.16 45.64 20.53
CA GLY A 162 -5.89 45.72 21.27
C GLY A 162 -4.68 45.81 20.35
N THR A 163 -4.36 47.02 19.89
CA THR A 163 -3.14 47.30 19.14
C THR A 163 -1.92 47.20 20.05
N SER A 164 -0.85 46.51 19.64
CA SER A 164 0.48 46.68 20.24
C SER A 164 1.57 46.73 19.18
N THR A 165 2.21 47.89 19.08
CA THR A 165 3.51 48.07 18.42
C THR A 165 4.62 47.57 19.35
N GLY A 166 5.43 46.60 18.90
CA GLY A 166 6.54 46.05 19.67
C GLY A 166 7.78 45.85 18.80
N THR A 167 8.80 46.67 19.02
CA THR A 167 10.05 46.75 18.26
C THR A 167 10.81 45.42 18.20
N SER A 168 11.32 45.07 17.02
CA SER A 168 12.21 43.92 16.83
C SER A 168 13.62 44.17 17.37
N THR A 169 13.94 43.62 18.53
CA THR A 169 15.33 43.38 18.94
C THR A 169 15.72 41.95 18.59
N GLY A 170 16.72 41.80 17.73
CA GLY A 170 17.21 40.47 17.32
C GLY A 170 17.80 39.70 18.48
N SER A 171 17.28 38.50 18.72
CA SER A 171 17.91 37.48 19.55
C SER A 171 18.01 36.20 18.72
N THR A 172 19.24 35.73 18.51
CA THR A 172 19.53 34.45 17.87
C THR A 172 19.14 33.31 18.82
N GLY A 173 17.86 32.97 18.85
CA GLY A 173 17.33 31.80 19.55
C GLY A 173 17.78 30.52 18.84
N GLY A 174 18.93 29.99 19.25
CA GLY A 174 19.39 28.68 18.78
C GLY A 174 18.38 27.59 19.14
N SER A 175 17.98 26.80 18.16
CA SER A 175 17.18 25.59 18.38
C SER A 175 18.00 24.61 19.22
N THR A 176 17.75 24.56 20.53
CA THR A 176 18.30 23.51 21.38
C THR A 176 17.54 22.22 21.11
N THR A 177 17.92 21.53 20.04
CA THR A 177 17.58 20.12 19.87
C THR A 177 18.03 19.39 21.15
N PRO A 178 17.19 18.55 21.78
CA PRO A 178 17.67 17.68 22.84
C PRO A 178 18.89 16.89 22.33
N PRO A 179 19.92 16.63 23.16
CA PRO A 179 20.99 15.74 22.77
C PRO A 179 20.35 14.41 22.32
N PRO A 180 20.87 13.75 21.27
CA PRO A 180 20.29 12.50 20.81
C PRO A 180 20.17 11.54 21.98
N GLY A 181 18.95 11.09 22.27
CA GLY A 181 18.78 9.95 23.16
C GLY A 181 19.62 8.80 22.58
N ASN A 182 20.36 8.10 23.43
CA ASN A 182 20.83 6.78 23.03
C ASN A 182 19.63 5.86 23.16
N CYS A 183 19.25 5.19 22.06
CA CYS A 183 18.17 4.20 22.09
C CYS A 183 18.40 3.25 23.29
N PRO A 184 17.43 3.13 24.22
CA PRO A 184 17.56 2.20 25.33
C PRO A 184 17.89 0.81 24.78
N THR A 185 18.96 0.18 25.26
CA THR A 185 19.55 -1.01 24.63
C THR A 185 18.50 -2.10 24.36
N GLN A 186 18.21 -2.34 23.08
CA GLN A 186 17.30 -3.40 22.64
C GLN A 186 18.04 -4.73 22.50
N SER A 187 17.32 -5.82 22.23
CA SER A 187 17.96 -7.12 21.98
C SER A 187 18.61 -7.17 20.59
N ASP A 188 19.82 -7.72 20.53
CA ASP A 188 20.49 -8.12 19.27
C ASP A 188 19.88 -9.41 18.67
N THR A 189 19.12 -10.15 19.47
CA THR A 189 18.32 -11.31 19.07
C THR A 189 16.88 -11.10 19.56
N PRO A 190 16.15 -10.13 18.97
CA PRO A 190 14.80 -9.85 19.41
C PRO A 190 13.85 -10.98 19.02
N ASP A 191 12.85 -11.22 19.86
CA ASP A 191 11.61 -11.83 19.37
C ASP A 191 10.96 -10.86 18.38
N PHE A 192 10.62 -11.34 17.18
CA PHE A 192 9.95 -10.55 16.14
C PHE A 192 8.42 -10.72 16.13
N GLY A 193 7.86 -11.51 17.06
CA GLY A 193 6.43 -11.82 17.13
C GLY A 193 6.01 -12.98 16.22
N PRO A 194 4.76 -13.46 16.36
CA PRO A 194 4.31 -14.74 15.80
C PRO A 194 4.17 -14.75 14.27
N ASN A 195 4.10 -13.58 13.64
CA ASN A 195 3.91 -13.42 12.19
C ASN A 195 5.23 -13.44 11.39
N VAL A 196 6.37 -13.54 12.09
CA VAL A 196 7.70 -13.66 11.50
C VAL A 196 8.19 -15.09 11.66
N HIS A 197 8.29 -15.79 10.53
CA HIS A 197 8.70 -17.19 10.49
C HIS A 197 10.15 -17.26 10.03
N ILE A 198 11.02 -17.76 10.90
CA ILE A 198 12.46 -17.80 10.64
C ILE A 198 12.90 -19.25 10.43
N TYR A 199 13.25 -19.56 9.19
CA TYR A 199 13.73 -20.87 8.76
C TYR A 199 15.26 -20.93 8.85
N ASP A 200 15.79 -22.09 9.22
CA ASP A 200 17.23 -22.35 9.20
C ASP A 200 17.55 -23.73 8.61
N PRO A 201 18.79 -23.97 8.13
CA PRO A 201 19.12 -25.19 7.39
C PRO A 201 19.07 -26.49 8.21
N SER A 202 18.87 -26.44 9.53
CA SER A 202 18.62 -27.65 10.34
C SER A 202 17.18 -28.14 10.28
N MET A 203 16.24 -27.29 9.85
CA MET A 203 14.85 -27.67 9.64
C MET A 203 14.70 -28.55 8.39
N SER A 204 13.85 -29.57 8.47
CA SER A 204 13.62 -30.45 7.30
C SER A 204 12.86 -29.69 6.20
N ALA A 205 13.21 -29.94 4.93
CA ALA A 205 12.52 -29.32 3.79
C ALA A 205 11.00 -29.57 3.80
N ALA A 206 10.55 -30.73 4.27
CA ALA A 206 9.12 -31.04 4.42
C ALA A 206 8.44 -30.19 5.52
N THR A 207 9.15 -29.88 6.61
CA THR A 207 8.65 -28.98 7.67
C THR A 207 8.53 -27.55 7.16
N ILE A 208 9.55 -27.06 6.44
CA ILE A 208 9.54 -25.73 5.85
C ILE A 208 8.40 -25.63 4.83
N GLN A 209 8.35 -26.53 3.84
CA GLN A 209 7.33 -26.57 2.80
C GLN A 209 5.91 -26.59 3.38
N GLY A 210 5.64 -27.44 4.39
CA GLY A 210 4.33 -27.50 5.03
C GLY A 210 3.91 -26.20 5.73
N GLN A 211 4.88 -25.39 6.20
CA GLN A 211 4.60 -24.06 6.76
C GLN A 211 4.35 -23.02 5.66
N LEU A 212 5.15 -23.03 4.59
CA LEU A 212 4.94 -22.16 3.41
C LEU A 212 3.57 -22.41 2.77
N ASP A 213 3.22 -23.69 2.54
CA ASP A 213 1.92 -24.10 2.01
C ASP A 213 0.77 -23.65 2.92
N ALA A 214 0.91 -23.76 4.25
CA ALA A 214 -0.10 -23.34 5.20
C ALA A 214 -0.31 -21.82 5.22
N GLN A 215 0.76 -21.03 5.09
CA GLN A 215 0.71 -19.57 4.98
C GLN A 215 0.10 -19.14 3.65
N PHE A 216 0.57 -19.71 2.54
CA PHE A 216 0.06 -19.45 1.20
C PHE A 216 -1.44 -19.72 1.10
N ASN A 217 -1.92 -20.85 1.63
CA ASN A 217 -3.35 -21.18 1.61
C ASN A 217 -4.24 -20.19 2.40
N GLN A 218 -3.69 -19.47 3.38
CA GLN A 218 -4.38 -18.39 4.09
C GLN A 218 -4.33 -17.05 3.34
N GLN A 219 -3.32 -16.85 2.49
CA GLN A 219 -2.99 -15.56 1.87
C GLN A 219 -3.26 -15.50 0.36
N LYS A 220 -3.62 -16.61 -0.30
CA LYS A 220 -3.67 -16.66 -1.77
C LYS A 220 -4.97 -16.15 -2.39
N ASP A 221 -6.12 -16.31 -1.73
CA ASP A 221 -7.44 -16.12 -2.35
C ASP A 221 -7.80 -14.63 -2.49
N THR A 222 -8.03 -14.17 -3.71
CA THR A 222 -8.28 -12.75 -4.00
C THR A 222 -9.55 -12.20 -3.33
N ASN A 223 -10.61 -13.00 -3.17
CA ASN A 223 -11.85 -12.52 -2.57
C ASN A 223 -11.77 -12.33 -1.05
N THR A 224 -10.86 -13.04 -0.37
CA THR A 224 -10.80 -13.11 1.09
C THR A 224 -9.48 -12.61 1.69
N ALA A 225 -8.36 -12.83 1.02
CA ALA A 225 -7.03 -12.42 1.49
C ALA A 225 -6.65 -10.99 1.06
N GLN A 226 -7.12 -10.52 -0.11
CA GLN A 226 -6.73 -9.22 -0.69
C GLN A 226 -6.94 -8.05 0.28
N PHE A 227 -8.05 -8.01 1.03
CA PHE A 227 -8.32 -6.96 2.04
C PHE A 227 -8.28 -7.51 3.49
N SER A 228 -7.56 -8.61 3.71
CA SER A 228 -7.41 -9.19 5.05
C SER A 228 -6.45 -8.39 5.93
N ASN A 229 -6.51 -8.64 7.25
CA ASN A 229 -5.55 -8.14 8.23
C ASN A 229 -4.33 -9.08 8.41
N ASN A 230 -4.28 -10.21 7.70
CA ASN A 230 -3.19 -11.17 7.82
C ASN A 230 -1.91 -10.57 7.21
N ARG A 231 -0.79 -10.69 7.92
CA ARG A 231 0.53 -10.17 7.55
C ARG A 231 1.57 -11.22 7.86
N VAL A 232 2.47 -11.54 6.94
CA VAL A 232 3.44 -12.64 7.08
C VAL A 232 4.81 -12.20 6.58
N ALA A 233 5.86 -12.54 7.33
CA ALA A 233 7.24 -12.53 6.84
C ALA A 233 7.87 -13.92 6.94
N GLN A 234 8.39 -14.41 5.83
CA GLN A 234 9.15 -15.66 5.72
C GLN A 234 10.63 -15.29 5.56
N LEU A 235 11.43 -15.58 6.58
CA LEU A 235 12.83 -15.18 6.67
C LEU A 235 13.74 -16.42 6.70
N PHE A 236 14.74 -16.46 5.84
CA PHE A 236 15.59 -17.64 5.67
C PHE A 236 17.03 -17.33 6.09
N LYS A 237 17.56 -18.03 7.09
CA LYS A 237 18.97 -17.88 7.50
C LYS A 237 19.93 -18.35 6.39
N PRO A 238 21.20 -17.90 6.40
CA PRO A 238 22.22 -18.38 5.46
C PRO A 238 22.27 -19.91 5.35
N GLY A 239 22.31 -20.42 4.11
CA GLY A 239 22.28 -21.84 3.78
C GLY A 239 21.47 -22.16 2.52
N THR A 240 21.15 -23.44 2.33
CA THR A 240 20.48 -23.94 1.12
C THR A 240 19.17 -24.65 1.45
N TYR A 241 18.10 -24.31 0.73
CA TYR A 241 16.74 -24.78 0.97
C TYR A 241 16.18 -25.46 -0.29
N ASN A 242 15.67 -26.68 -0.15
CA ASN A 242 15.08 -27.45 -1.26
C ASN A 242 13.56 -27.40 -1.16
N VAL A 243 12.97 -26.22 -1.40
CA VAL A 243 11.54 -25.91 -1.21
C VAL A 243 11.03 -25.00 -2.33
N ASN A 244 9.71 -24.93 -2.52
CA ASN A 244 9.07 -23.97 -3.40
C ASN A 244 8.12 -23.09 -2.58
N ASP A 245 8.27 -21.77 -2.68
CA ASP A 245 7.43 -20.81 -1.97
C ASP A 245 6.42 -20.19 -2.94
N ASN A 246 5.12 -20.33 -2.67
CA ASN A 246 4.09 -19.63 -3.43
C ASN A 246 3.67 -18.41 -2.62
N VAL A 247 3.86 -17.21 -3.18
CA VAL A 247 3.73 -15.97 -2.39
C VAL A 247 2.33 -15.36 -2.55
N GLY A 248 1.57 -15.40 -1.46
CA GLY A 248 0.23 -14.79 -1.36
C GLY A 248 0.24 -13.29 -1.07
N PHE A 249 -0.93 -12.72 -0.81
CA PHE A 249 -1.09 -11.34 -0.36
C PHE A 249 -0.41 -11.11 1.01
N TYR A 250 0.12 -9.90 1.20
CA TYR A 250 0.80 -9.42 2.40
C TYR A 250 1.91 -10.33 2.95
N THR A 251 2.62 -11.00 2.05
CA THR A 251 3.70 -11.91 2.38
C THR A 251 5.02 -11.35 1.84
N SER A 252 6.03 -11.23 2.71
CA SER A 252 7.41 -10.91 2.29
C SER A 252 8.33 -12.10 2.50
N VAL A 253 8.97 -12.56 1.43
CA VAL A 253 10.05 -13.55 1.45
C VAL A 253 11.39 -12.82 1.50
N ALA A 254 12.28 -13.17 2.42
CA ALA A 254 13.62 -12.58 2.45
C ALA A 254 14.71 -13.53 2.95
N GLY A 255 15.88 -13.48 2.31
CA GLY A 255 17.10 -14.07 2.85
C GLY A 255 17.75 -13.17 3.89
N LEU A 256 18.26 -13.78 4.97
CA LEU A 256 19.00 -13.13 6.06
C LEU A 256 20.53 -13.20 5.85
N GLY A 257 20.96 -13.35 4.59
CA GLY A 257 22.35 -13.22 4.17
C GLY A 257 22.84 -11.77 4.20
N GLN A 258 24.15 -11.56 4.22
CA GLN A 258 24.67 -10.24 3.87
C GLN A 258 24.60 -10.01 2.35
N ASN A 259 24.69 -11.09 1.56
CA ASN A 259 24.58 -11.12 0.10
C ASN A 259 23.53 -12.16 -0.34
N PRO A 260 23.00 -12.07 -1.57
CA PRO A 260 21.96 -12.98 -2.04
C PRO A 260 22.37 -14.46 -2.05
N ASP A 261 23.59 -14.76 -2.52
CA ASP A 261 24.10 -16.14 -2.60
C ASP A 261 24.30 -16.82 -1.22
N ASP A 262 24.30 -16.05 -0.12
CA ASP A 262 24.34 -16.63 1.23
C ASP A 262 23.08 -17.46 1.54
N VAL A 263 21.95 -17.21 0.84
CA VAL A 263 20.66 -17.91 0.99
C VAL A 263 20.21 -18.44 -0.37
N THR A 264 20.37 -19.74 -0.60
CA THR A 264 20.05 -20.37 -1.91
C THR A 264 18.78 -21.22 -1.84
N PHE A 265 17.83 -20.97 -2.73
CA PHE A 265 16.66 -21.82 -2.98
C PHE A 265 16.91 -22.75 -4.16
N ASN A 266 16.90 -24.06 -3.92
CA ASN A 266 16.81 -25.10 -4.94
C ASN A 266 15.33 -25.42 -5.19
N GLY A 267 14.70 -24.57 -5.99
CA GLY A 267 13.25 -24.50 -6.16
C GLY A 267 12.86 -23.08 -6.59
N ASN A 268 11.59 -22.73 -6.41
CA ASN A 268 11.00 -21.51 -6.94
C ASN A 268 10.45 -20.57 -5.86
N ILE A 269 10.34 -19.28 -6.17
CA ILE A 269 9.60 -18.29 -5.37
C ILE A 269 8.55 -17.65 -6.28
N THR A 270 7.37 -18.26 -6.29
CA THR A 270 6.39 -18.10 -7.36
C THR A 270 5.26 -17.14 -6.98
N VAL A 271 4.89 -16.28 -7.92
CA VAL A 271 3.56 -15.68 -7.99
C VAL A 271 2.94 -16.03 -9.33
N ASP A 272 1.68 -16.45 -9.31
CA ASP A 272 0.85 -16.74 -10.49
C ASP A 272 -0.60 -16.28 -10.23
N ALA A 273 -1.47 -16.38 -11.23
CA ALA A 273 -2.92 -16.24 -11.07
C ALA A 273 -3.49 -17.54 -10.47
N PHE A 274 -3.20 -17.78 -9.18
CA PHE A 274 -3.33 -19.08 -8.52
C PHE A 274 -4.76 -19.59 -8.32
N ASN A 275 -5.78 -18.72 -8.36
CA ASN A 275 -7.15 -19.08 -7.98
C ASN A 275 -8.09 -19.03 -9.18
N ALA A 276 -9.15 -19.85 -9.13
CA ALA A 276 -10.19 -19.83 -10.15
C ALA A 276 -10.92 -18.48 -10.26
N SER A 277 -11.00 -17.73 -9.15
CA SER A 277 -11.52 -16.35 -9.12
C SER A 277 -10.73 -15.38 -9.99
N ASP A 278 -9.43 -15.63 -10.13
CA ASP A 278 -8.51 -14.75 -10.84
C ASP A 278 -8.71 -14.94 -12.35
N ALA A 279 -9.31 -16.06 -12.79
CA ALA A 279 -9.54 -16.41 -14.19
C ALA A 279 -8.27 -16.35 -15.08
N GLY A 280 -7.10 -16.56 -14.47
CA GLY A 280 -5.80 -16.40 -15.12
C GLY A 280 -5.31 -14.96 -15.24
N ASN A 281 -5.97 -13.98 -14.62
CA ASN A 281 -5.57 -12.58 -14.59
C ASN A 281 -4.71 -12.29 -13.35
N ALA A 282 -3.59 -11.58 -13.54
CA ALA A 282 -2.68 -11.16 -12.48
C ALA A 282 -2.82 -9.67 -12.09
N THR A 283 -3.76 -8.90 -12.65
CA THR A 283 -3.94 -7.46 -12.34
C THR A 283 -4.33 -7.13 -10.89
N GLN A 284 -4.54 -8.14 -10.04
CA GLN A 284 -4.77 -7.96 -8.60
C GLN A 284 -3.69 -8.64 -7.73
N ASN A 285 -2.59 -9.13 -8.30
CA ASN A 285 -1.48 -9.75 -7.56
C ASN A 285 -0.60 -8.72 -6.84
N PHE A 286 -1.20 -8.00 -5.88
CA PHE A 286 -0.59 -6.90 -5.12
C PHE A 286 0.14 -7.38 -3.86
N TRP A 287 0.84 -6.43 -3.23
CA TRP A 287 1.28 -6.45 -1.83
C TRP A 287 2.05 -7.71 -1.41
N ARG A 288 3.13 -8.05 -2.11
CA ARG A 288 4.02 -9.17 -1.76
C ARG A 288 5.46 -8.91 -2.21
N SER A 289 6.47 -9.47 -1.56
CA SER A 289 7.86 -9.17 -1.93
C SER A 289 8.81 -10.36 -1.84
N ALA A 290 9.89 -10.30 -2.62
CA ALA A 290 11.03 -11.21 -2.54
C ALA A 290 12.34 -10.39 -2.46
N GLU A 291 13.23 -10.72 -1.52
CA GLU A 291 14.43 -9.94 -1.23
C GLU A 291 15.66 -10.77 -0.81
N ASN A 292 16.86 -10.38 -1.30
CA ASN A 292 18.17 -10.78 -0.74
C ASN A 292 18.41 -12.31 -0.68
N LEU A 293 18.23 -13.02 -1.80
CA LEU A 293 18.41 -14.47 -1.90
C LEU A 293 18.79 -14.91 -3.33
N ALA A 294 19.30 -16.12 -3.49
CA ALA A 294 19.55 -16.76 -4.78
C ALA A 294 18.47 -17.83 -5.09
N ILE A 295 18.07 -17.95 -6.36
CA ILE A 295 17.06 -18.90 -6.83
C ILE A 295 17.66 -19.77 -7.94
N ASN A 296 17.66 -21.09 -7.72
CA ASN A 296 17.94 -22.15 -8.69
C ASN A 296 16.60 -22.76 -9.13
N PRO A 297 15.87 -22.13 -10.09
CA PRO A 297 14.48 -22.49 -10.39
C PRO A 297 14.33 -23.90 -10.94
N GLY A 298 13.29 -24.60 -10.46
CA GLY A 298 12.86 -25.87 -11.03
C GLY A 298 12.49 -25.70 -12.50
N GLY A 299 13.16 -26.44 -13.39
CA GLY A 299 12.95 -26.32 -14.84
C GLY A 299 13.59 -25.08 -15.48
N GLY A 300 14.43 -24.32 -14.77
CA GLY A 300 15.26 -23.25 -15.33
C GLY A 300 14.55 -21.91 -15.55
N SER A 301 13.33 -21.74 -15.05
CA SER A 301 12.61 -20.45 -15.01
C SER A 301 11.87 -20.27 -13.69
N ASP A 302 12.05 -19.10 -13.06
CA ASP A 302 11.20 -18.66 -11.95
C ASP A 302 10.04 -17.79 -12.46
N ARG A 303 8.97 -17.62 -11.69
CA ARG A 303 7.81 -16.81 -12.11
C ARG A 303 7.36 -15.82 -11.04
N TRP A 304 7.40 -14.54 -11.37
CA TRP A 304 6.94 -13.42 -10.54
C TRP A 304 5.80 -12.67 -11.25
N ALA A 305 4.65 -13.33 -11.44
CA ALA A 305 3.50 -12.78 -12.17
C ALA A 305 2.66 -11.84 -11.29
N VAL A 306 3.18 -10.63 -11.08
CA VAL A 306 2.62 -9.65 -10.14
C VAL A 306 1.96 -8.46 -10.82
N ALA A 307 1.27 -7.64 -10.01
CA ALA A 307 0.84 -6.30 -10.36
C ALA A 307 1.64 -5.26 -9.52
N GLN A 308 1.03 -4.12 -9.19
CA GLN A 308 1.66 -3.04 -8.41
C GLN A 308 2.03 -3.46 -6.97
N ALA A 309 2.94 -2.70 -6.35
CA ALA A 309 3.43 -2.90 -4.98
C ALA A 309 3.98 -4.30 -4.67
N ALA A 310 4.66 -4.90 -5.66
CA ALA A 310 5.21 -6.25 -5.55
C ALA A 310 6.72 -6.35 -5.92
N PRO A 311 7.61 -5.78 -5.08
CA PRO A 311 9.02 -5.62 -5.42
C PRO A 311 9.78 -6.95 -5.44
N PHE A 312 10.63 -7.10 -6.45
CA PHE A 312 11.61 -8.18 -6.58
C PHE A 312 13.02 -7.59 -6.52
N ARG A 313 13.65 -7.63 -5.33
CA ARG A 313 14.88 -6.87 -5.05
C ARG A 313 16.05 -7.76 -4.68
N ARG A 314 17.25 -7.41 -5.15
CA ARG A 314 18.49 -7.95 -4.60
C ARG A 314 18.55 -9.50 -4.70
N ILE A 315 18.16 -10.06 -5.83
CA ILE A 315 18.10 -11.51 -6.04
C ILE A 315 19.09 -11.96 -7.13
N ASP A 316 19.67 -13.15 -7.00
CA ASP A 316 20.37 -13.84 -8.10
C ASP A 316 19.53 -15.00 -8.63
N VAL A 317 18.88 -14.83 -9.78
CA VAL A 317 18.14 -15.89 -10.47
C VAL A 317 19.10 -16.64 -11.39
N HIS A 318 19.46 -17.86 -11.00
CA HIS A 318 20.32 -18.77 -11.76
C HIS A 318 19.52 -19.49 -12.85
N GLY A 319 18.75 -18.72 -13.61
CA GLY A 319 17.84 -19.15 -14.67
C GLY A 319 17.15 -17.98 -15.34
N SER A 320 16.03 -18.22 -16.00
CA SER A 320 15.16 -17.18 -16.57
C SER A 320 14.10 -16.71 -15.57
N LEU A 321 13.47 -15.56 -15.81
CA LEU A 321 12.44 -14.96 -14.96
C LEU A 321 11.20 -14.59 -15.80
N GLN A 322 10.07 -15.24 -15.51
CA GLN A 322 8.78 -14.99 -16.16
C GLN A 322 7.98 -14.00 -15.32
N LEU A 323 7.63 -12.85 -15.89
CA LEU A 323 6.91 -11.78 -15.19
C LEU A 323 5.39 -11.84 -15.44
N TYR A 324 4.92 -12.84 -16.18
CA TYR A 324 3.54 -13.01 -16.62
C TYR A 324 2.95 -14.32 -16.05
N PRO A 325 1.61 -14.40 -15.84
CA PRO A 325 0.98 -15.59 -15.31
C PRO A 325 1.04 -16.75 -16.32
N ALA A 326 0.98 -18.00 -15.86
CA ALA A 326 1.05 -19.19 -16.74
C ALA A 326 -0.05 -19.22 -17.83
N SER A 327 -1.16 -18.52 -17.56
CA SER A 327 -2.30 -18.30 -18.44
C SER A 327 -2.03 -17.37 -19.64
N TYR A 328 -0.95 -16.58 -19.61
CA TYR A 328 -0.74 -15.41 -20.48
C TYR A 328 -1.85 -14.33 -20.37
N GLY A 329 -2.61 -14.34 -19.27
CA GLY A 329 -3.62 -13.32 -18.99
C GLY A 329 -3.03 -11.95 -18.66
N TYR A 330 -3.90 -10.96 -18.45
CA TYR A 330 -3.49 -9.59 -18.16
C TYR A 330 -2.65 -9.51 -16.88
N ALA A 331 -1.72 -8.55 -16.85
CA ALA A 331 -0.90 -8.25 -15.69
C ALA A 331 -0.46 -6.78 -15.75
N SER A 332 -0.35 -6.11 -14.60
CA SER A 332 -0.06 -4.67 -14.48
C SER A 332 1.05 -4.41 -13.45
N GLY A 333 2.16 -5.14 -13.60
CA GLY A 333 3.39 -4.93 -12.85
C GLY A 333 4.14 -3.68 -13.31
N GLY A 334 5.36 -3.45 -12.88
CA GLY A 334 6.08 -4.21 -11.86
C GLY A 334 7.47 -3.63 -11.67
N TYR A 335 8.19 -4.12 -10.66
CA TYR A 335 9.42 -3.49 -10.20
C TYR A 335 10.51 -4.51 -9.88
N ILE A 336 11.66 -4.37 -10.53
CA ILE A 336 12.90 -5.11 -10.25
C ILE A 336 14.02 -4.11 -9.92
N ALA A 337 14.79 -4.37 -8.86
CA ALA A 337 16.01 -3.61 -8.57
C ALA A 337 17.13 -4.44 -7.95
N ASP A 338 18.37 -4.03 -8.20
CA ASP A 338 19.58 -4.64 -7.64
C ASP A 338 19.70 -6.16 -7.90
N THR A 339 19.09 -6.65 -8.98
CA THR A 339 18.86 -8.07 -9.23
C THR A 339 19.66 -8.56 -10.44
N LYS A 340 20.09 -9.81 -10.38
CA LYS A 340 20.73 -10.53 -11.49
C LYS A 340 19.79 -11.65 -11.95
N VAL A 341 19.56 -11.72 -13.26
CA VAL A 341 18.90 -12.85 -13.93
C VAL A 341 19.89 -13.36 -14.96
N SER A 342 20.40 -14.57 -14.78
CA SER A 342 21.43 -15.11 -15.69
C SER A 342 20.87 -15.50 -17.06
N GLY A 343 19.59 -15.87 -17.11
CA GLY A 343 18.84 -16.15 -18.34
C GLY A 343 18.05 -14.94 -18.86
N GLN A 344 16.89 -15.21 -19.46
CA GLN A 344 16.01 -14.18 -20.00
C GLN A 344 15.00 -13.72 -18.93
N ALA A 345 14.80 -12.41 -18.77
CA ALA A 345 13.62 -11.87 -18.13
C ALA A 345 12.55 -11.57 -19.20
N ALA A 346 11.30 -11.98 -18.98
CA ALA A 346 10.24 -11.90 -19.98
C ALA A 346 8.95 -11.30 -19.42
N SER A 347 8.48 -10.21 -20.03
CA SER A 347 7.27 -9.45 -19.64
C SER A 347 5.99 -9.98 -20.29
N VAL A 348 6.06 -10.33 -21.58
CA VAL A 348 5.00 -10.93 -22.41
C VAL A 348 3.64 -10.21 -22.35
N SER A 349 2.76 -10.54 -21.40
CA SER A 349 1.43 -9.93 -21.24
C SER A 349 1.38 -8.79 -20.21
N GLN A 350 2.50 -8.50 -19.54
CA GLN A 350 2.65 -7.34 -18.66
C GLN A 350 2.50 -6.04 -19.45
N GLN A 351 1.58 -5.19 -19.02
CA GLN A 351 1.31 -3.88 -19.63
C GLN A 351 2.54 -2.97 -19.64
N GLN A 352 3.21 -2.89 -18.48
CA GLN A 352 4.42 -2.09 -18.28
C GLN A 352 5.36 -2.78 -17.29
N TRP A 353 6.61 -2.31 -17.19
CA TRP A 353 7.56 -2.75 -16.18
C TRP A 353 8.69 -1.73 -15.95
N TYR A 354 9.23 -1.69 -14.74
CA TYR A 354 10.46 -0.97 -14.41
C TYR A 354 11.55 -1.89 -13.87
N THR A 355 12.75 -1.79 -14.44
CA THR A 355 13.95 -2.46 -13.93
C THR A 355 15.06 -1.43 -13.72
N ARG A 356 15.70 -1.41 -12.54
CA ARG A 356 16.89 -0.56 -12.31
C ARG A 356 18.08 -1.29 -11.70
N ASP A 357 19.29 -0.76 -11.94
CA ASP A 357 20.55 -1.20 -11.33
C ASP A 357 20.73 -2.73 -11.30
N SER A 358 20.46 -3.39 -12.43
CA SER A 358 20.28 -4.85 -12.51
C SER A 358 21.11 -5.45 -13.64
N ASN A 359 21.19 -6.77 -13.72
CA ASN A 359 21.82 -7.49 -14.81
C ASN A 359 20.87 -8.56 -15.34
N LEU A 360 20.50 -8.48 -16.62
CA LEU A 360 19.68 -9.48 -17.30
C LEU A 360 20.51 -10.17 -18.38
N GLY A 361 20.42 -11.49 -18.54
CA GLY A 361 21.04 -12.19 -19.66
C GLY A 361 20.42 -11.79 -21.00
N SER A 362 19.11 -11.57 -21.02
CA SER A 362 18.38 -10.82 -22.06
C SER A 362 17.01 -10.39 -21.56
N TRP A 363 16.32 -9.56 -22.34
CA TRP A 363 14.91 -9.19 -22.14
C TRP A 363 14.04 -9.68 -23.30
N ALA A 364 12.77 -10.00 -23.03
CA ALA A 364 11.77 -10.28 -24.06
C ALA A 364 10.37 -9.74 -23.70
N GLY A 365 9.68 -9.23 -24.72
CA GLY A 365 8.31 -8.70 -24.62
C GLY A 365 8.24 -7.22 -24.26
N GLY A 366 7.12 -6.60 -24.64
CA GLY A 366 6.82 -5.20 -24.38
C GLY A 366 5.43 -4.89 -24.89
N VAL A 367 4.56 -4.39 -24.02
CA VAL A 367 3.16 -4.10 -24.35
C VAL A 367 2.95 -2.60 -24.52
N TRP A 368 3.13 -1.79 -23.46
CA TRP A 368 2.98 -0.33 -23.54
C TRP A 368 4.19 0.46 -23.03
N ASN A 369 4.84 0.09 -21.91
CA ASN A 369 5.91 0.89 -21.30
C ASN A 369 6.97 0.03 -20.57
N MET A 370 8.10 -0.30 -21.21
CA MET A 370 9.16 -1.11 -20.60
C MET A 370 10.40 -0.25 -20.33
N VAL A 371 10.66 0.08 -19.06
CA VAL A 371 11.65 1.10 -18.69
C VAL A 371 12.83 0.50 -17.93
N PHE A 372 14.04 0.90 -18.33
CA PHE A 372 15.30 0.42 -17.78
C PHE A 372 16.21 1.59 -17.39
N SER A 373 16.84 1.56 -16.21
CA SER A 373 17.95 2.47 -15.90
C SER A 373 19.10 1.76 -15.16
N GLY A 374 20.32 1.87 -15.68
CA GLY A 374 21.48 1.16 -15.10
C GLY A 374 21.37 -0.37 -15.20
N VAL A 375 20.74 -0.89 -16.25
CA VAL A 375 20.51 -2.33 -16.43
C VAL A 375 21.44 -2.89 -17.50
N ASN A 376 22.37 -3.76 -17.09
CA ASN A 376 23.20 -4.52 -18.01
C ASN A 376 22.34 -5.57 -18.72
N GLY A 377 22.46 -5.68 -20.04
CA GLY A 377 21.65 -6.59 -20.86
C GLY A 377 20.19 -6.17 -21.08
N ALA A 378 19.84 -4.93 -20.71
CA ALA A 378 18.61 -4.30 -21.17
C ALA A 378 18.62 -4.11 -22.71
N PRO A 379 17.44 -4.08 -23.35
CA PRO A 379 17.31 -3.73 -24.76
C PRO A 379 17.71 -2.27 -25.01
N ALA A 380 18.02 -1.93 -26.26
CA ALA A 380 18.22 -0.53 -26.64
C ALA A 380 16.93 0.29 -26.46
N ASN A 381 17.02 1.62 -26.37
CA ASN A 381 15.83 2.47 -26.44
C ASN A 381 15.23 2.37 -27.86
N THR A 382 13.98 1.93 -27.95
CA THR A 382 13.24 1.70 -29.20
C THR A 382 11.83 2.28 -29.21
N PHE A 383 11.43 3.00 -28.15
CA PHE A 383 10.12 3.64 -28.05
C PHE A 383 9.83 4.51 -29.30
N PRO A 384 8.63 4.42 -29.91
CA PRO A 384 7.40 3.79 -29.40
C PRO A 384 7.21 2.31 -29.76
N ASN A 385 8.05 1.69 -30.59
CA ASN A 385 7.81 0.32 -31.04
C ASN A 385 9.09 -0.46 -31.41
N PRO A 386 9.48 -1.51 -30.66
CA PRO A 386 8.82 -1.94 -29.42
C PRO A 386 9.03 -0.90 -28.28
N PRO A 387 8.24 -0.97 -27.19
CA PRO A 387 8.05 0.15 -26.26
C PRO A 387 9.12 0.25 -25.15
N GLU A 388 10.40 0.13 -25.50
CA GLU A 388 11.51 0.14 -24.55
C GLU A 388 12.11 1.55 -24.37
N THR A 389 12.15 2.03 -23.13
CA THR A 389 12.86 3.24 -22.70
C THR A 389 14.09 2.85 -21.88
N THR A 390 15.31 3.02 -22.42
CA THR A 390 16.54 2.57 -21.76
C THR A 390 17.51 3.70 -21.48
N LEU A 391 17.86 3.87 -20.20
CA LEU A 391 18.89 4.77 -19.70
C LEU A 391 20.13 3.97 -19.25
N ALA A 392 21.32 4.42 -19.63
CA ALA A 392 22.57 3.73 -19.31
C ALA A 392 22.87 3.63 -17.80
N THR A 393 22.32 4.55 -16.99
CA THR A 393 22.55 4.62 -15.53
C THR A 393 21.33 5.18 -14.80
N THR A 394 21.12 4.76 -13.54
CA THR A 394 20.22 5.46 -12.60
C THR A 394 20.98 6.67 -12.02
N PRO A 395 20.49 7.93 -12.15
CA PRO A 395 21.28 9.12 -11.79
C PRO A 395 21.78 9.13 -10.35
N VAL A 396 20.92 8.74 -9.41
CA VAL A 396 21.24 8.48 -8.00
C VAL A 396 20.41 7.29 -7.56
N SER A 397 21.01 6.32 -6.86
CA SER A 397 20.24 5.24 -6.23
C SER A 397 20.82 4.85 -4.88
N ARG A 398 19.99 4.29 -4.01
CA ARG A 398 20.40 3.71 -2.73
C ARG A 398 19.60 2.44 -2.56
N ASP A 399 20.27 1.30 -2.44
CA ASP A 399 19.55 0.04 -2.25
C ASP A 399 18.88 -0.01 -0.86
N VAL A 400 17.86 -0.85 -0.73
CA VAL A 400 16.99 -0.89 0.46
C VAL A 400 17.76 -1.29 1.73
N PRO A 401 17.38 -0.77 2.92
CA PRO A 401 17.76 -1.40 4.18
C PRO A 401 17.20 -2.83 4.27
N TYR A 402 18.03 -3.80 4.66
CA TYR A 402 17.61 -5.18 4.83
C TYR A 402 18.13 -5.79 6.14
N LEU A 403 17.36 -6.74 6.68
CA LEU A 403 17.72 -7.51 7.87
C LEU A 403 18.64 -8.66 7.47
N TYR A 404 19.70 -8.89 8.23
CA TYR A 404 20.55 -10.08 8.08
C TYR A 404 21.02 -10.59 9.44
N VAL A 405 21.56 -11.81 9.48
CA VAL A 405 22.18 -12.41 10.67
C VAL A 405 23.70 -12.48 10.49
N ASP A 406 24.45 -11.97 11.47
CA ASP A 406 25.92 -12.02 11.45
C ASP A 406 26.47 -13.38 11.92
N SER A 407 27.79 -13.58 11.76
CA SER A 407 28.48 -14.81 12.15
C SER A 407 28.47 -15.11 13.66
N ALA A 408 28.03 -14.17 14.50
CA ALA A 408 27.80 -14.38 15.93
C ALA A 408 26.33 -14.72 16.24
N GLY A 409 25.50 -14.93 15.22
CA GLY A 409 24.07 -15.25 15.36
C GLY A 409 23.20 -14.05 15.74
N LYS A 410 23.72 -12.82 15.63
CA LYS A 410 23.01 -11.59 16.00
C LYS A 410 22.37 -10.95 14.77
N TYR A 411 21.18 -10.37 14.94
CA TYR A 411 20.51 -9.66 13.86
C TYR A 411 21.07 -8.24 13.69
N ARG A 412 21.23 -7.86 12.43
CA ARG A 412 21.79 -6.61 11.94
C ARG A 412 20.87 -6.04 10.87
N VAL A 413 20.83 -4.72 10.73
CA VAL A 413 20.24 -4.06 9.56
C VAL A 413 21.37 -3.48 8.72
N PHE A 414 21.54 -3.98 7.51
CA PHE A 414 22.50 -3.42 6.56
C PHE A 414 21.90 -2.19 5.89
N LEU A 415 22.72 -1.15 5.74
CA LEU A 415 22.38 0.15 5.16
C LEU A 415 23.26 0.39 3.94
N PRO A 416 22.81 0.03 2.72
CA PRO A 416 23.56 0.30 1.50
C PRO A 416 23.91 1.78 1.34
N SER A 417 25.10 2.05 0.79
CA SER A 417 25.58 3.38 0.46
C SER A 417 24.81 3.99 -0.71
N LEU A 418 24.80 5.32 -0.78
CA LEU A 418 24.35 6.05 -1.96
C LEU A 418 25.29 5.77 -3.13
N ARG A 419 24.72 5.47 -4.30
CA ARG A 419 25.42 5.38 -5.60
C ARG A 419 24.98 6.53 -6.49
N THR A 420 25.89 7.04 -7.31
CA THR A 420 25.60 8.01 -8.37
C THR A 420 25.93 7.38 -9.71
N ASN A 421 25.12 7.69 -10.74
CA ASN A 421 25.19 7.04 -12.06
C ASN A 421 25.28 5.51 -11.94
N ALA A 422 24.41 4.93 -11.12
CA ALA A 422 24.42 3.52 -10.78
C ALA A 422 24.11 2.65 -12.02
N SER A 423 24.80 1.51 -12.12
CA SER A 423 24.53 0.47 -13.10
C SER A 423 24.95 -0.88 -12.55
N GLY A 424 24.15 -1.91 -12.82
CA GLY A 424 24.30 -3.26 -12.30
C GLY A 424 24.04 -3.42 -10.79
N PRO A 425 23.89 -4.67 -10.30
CA PRO A 425 23.62 -4.95 -8.89
C PRO A 425 24.74 -4.48 -7.96
N SER A 426 24.37 -3.96 -6.79
CA SER A 426 25.32 -3.39 -5.82
C SER A 426 26.29 -4.41 -5.22
N TRP A 427 25.94 -5.69 -5.30
CA TRP A 427 26.70 -6.85 -4.81
C TRP A 427 27.46 -7.60 -5.92
N ALA A 428 27.34 -7.18 -7.19
CA ALA A 428 27.91 -7.89 -8.34
C ALA A 428 29.45 -7.95 -8.37
N SER A 429 30.12 -7.11 -7.58
CA SER A 429 31.59 -7.01 -7.49
C SER A 429 32.11 -7.30 -6.07
N GLY A 430 31.39 -8.12 -5.30
CA GLY A 430 31.63 -8.39 -3.88
C GLY A 430 30.60 -7.69 -2.99
N SER A 431 30.79 -7.74 -1.67
CA SER A 431 29.80 -7.25 -0.71
C SER A 431 29.39 -5.80 -0.97
N THR A 432 28.07 -5.54 -0.95
CA THR A 432 27.50 -4.21 -1.16
C THR A 432 28.15 -3.17 -0.25
N PRO A 433 28.65 -2.04 -0.78
CA PRO A 433 29.14 -0.94 0.05
C PRO A 433 28.01 -0.37 0.92
N GLY A 434 28.28 -0.21 2.22
CA GLY A 434 27.30 0.27 3.19
C GLY A 434 27.80 0.17 4.62
N THR A 435 26.92 0.40 5.58
CA THR A 435 27.17 0.21 7.02
C THR A 435 26.20 -0.80 7.61
N SER A 436 26.55 -1.38 8.77
CA SER A 436 25.68 -2.33 9.48
C SER A 436 25.32 -1.77 10.85
N LEU A 437 24.03 -1.65 11.14
CA LEU A 437 23.52 -1.27 12.45
C LEU A 437 23.07 -2.51 13.23
N PRO A 438 23.37 -2.62 14.54
CA PRO A 438 22.90 -3.73 15.34
C PRO A 438 21.42 -3.56 15.73
N MET A 439 20.67 -4.67 15.80
CA MET A 439 19.26 -4.63 16.24
C MET A 439 19.06 -4.06 17.65
N SER A 440 20.09 -4.03 18.51
CA SER A 440 20.07 -3.28 19.77
C SER A 440 19.80 -1.77 19.65
N GLN A 441 19.86 -1.18 18.44
CA GLN A 441 19.47 0.21 18.15
C GLN A 441 18.05 0.35 17.54
N PHE A 442 17.33 -0.76 17.37
CA PHE A 442 16.00 -0.79 16.73
C PHE A 442 14.94 -1.18 17.75
N TYR A 443 13.98 -0.28 17.98
CA TYR A 443 12.76 -0.65 18.67
C TYR A 443 11.92 -1.54 17.74
N VAL A 444 11.61 -2.76 18.19
CA VAL A 444 10.84 -3.75 17.44
C VAL A 444 9.36 -3.51 17.72
N VAL A 445 8.71 -2.80 16.80
CA VAL A 445 7.27 -2.46 16.89
C VAL A 445 6.45 -3.72 16.62
N LYS A 446 5.48 -4.00 17.50
CA LYS A 446 4.62 -5.20 17.47
C LYS A 446 3.15 -4.87 17.73
N ALA A 447 2.26 -5.81 17.39
CA ALA A 447 0.85 -5.72 17.71
C ALA A 447 0.63 -5.40 19.21
N GLY A 448 -0.13 -4.32 19.49
CA GLY A 448 -0.32 -3.76 20.83
C GLY A 448 0.48 -2.48 21.09
N ASP A 449 1.49 -2.15 20.28
CA ASP A 449 2.17 -0.86 20.38
C ASP A 449 1.26 0.30 19.99
N THR A 450 1.32 1.36 20.80
CA THR A 450 0.60 2.60 20.54
C THR A 450 1.48 3.59 19.80
N ALA A 451 0.86 4.54 19.09
CA ALA A 451 1.58 5.68 18.52
C ALA A 451 2.35 6.51 19.58
N ALA A 452 1.97 6.45 20.87
CA ALA A 452 2.74 7.05 21.97
C ALA A 452 4.01 6.25 22.30
N THR A 453 3.93 4.91 22.34
CA THR A 453 5.09 4.03 22.53
C THR A 453 6.11 4.23 21.41
N ILE A 454 5.65 4.22 20.16
CA ILE A 454 6.50 4.37 18.97
C ILE A 454 7.16 5.77 18.93
N ASN A 455 6.41 6.83 19.21
CA ASN A 455 6.98 8.19 19.34
C ASN A 455 8.00 8.30 20.48
N SER A 456 7.78 7.63 21.60
CA SER A 456 8.73 7.59 22.72
C SER A 456 10.05 6.92 22.31
N ALA A 457 9.98 5.80 21.56
CA ALA A 457 11.17 5.14 21.02
C ALA A 457 11.93 6.02 20.01
N LEU A 458 11.23 6.68 19.08
CA LEU A 458 11.82 7.62 18.13
C LEU A 458 12.53 8.79 18.84
N ALA A 459 11.86 9.41 19.82
CA ALA A 459 12.40 10.50 20.63
C ALA A 459 13.57 10.06 21.51
N SER A 460 13.57 8.81 21.98
CA SER A 460 14.69 8.20 22.72
C SER A 460 15.87 7.79 21.83
N GLY A 461 15.81 8.06 20.53
CA GLY A 461 16.91 7.82 19.60
C GLY A 461 16.92 6.46 18.91
N CYS A 462 15.85 5.67 19.02
CA CYS A 462 15.76 4.38 18.34
C CYS A 462 15.49 4.55 16.84
N ASN A 463 16.00 3.60 16.06
CA ASN A 463 15.42 3.23 14.77
C ASN A 463 14.18 2.36 15.01
N LEU A 464 13.36 2.13 13.98
CA LEU A 464 12.18 1.25 14.09
C LEU A 464 12.33 0.04 13.19
N PHE A 465 12.03 -1.13 13.74
CA PHE A 465 11.81 -2.35 12.98
C PHE A 465 10.34 -2.75 13.15
N VAL A 466 9.55 -2.65 12.10
CA VAL A 466 8.09 -2.82 12.18
C VAL A 466 7.71 -4.21 11.69
N THR A 467 7.21 -5.04 12.60
CA THR A 467 6.91 -6.45 12.32
C THR A 467 5.53 -6.59 11.64
N PRO A 468 5.22 -7.73 11.00
CA PRO A 468 4.01 -7.88 10.20
C PRO A 468 2.75 -7.72 11.06
N GLY A 469 1.95 -6.69 10.79
CA GLY A 469 0.73 -6.37 11.54
C GLY A 469 0.00 -5.14 11.02
N VAL A 470 -1.15 -4.83 11.61
CA VAL A 470 -1.93 -3.61 11.35
C VAL A 470 -1.94 -2.75 12.61
N TYR A 471 -1.53 -1.49 12.47
CA TYR A 471 -1.18 -0.57 13.55
C TYR A 471 -2.06 0.68 13.47
N HIS A 472 -2.98 0.81 14.42
CA HIS A 472 -3.85 1.98 14.54
C HIS A 472 -3.13 3.12 15.28
N LEU A 473 -3.17 4.32 14.69
CA LEU A 473 -2.40 5.49 15.12
C LEU A 473 -3.36 6.64 15.46
N ASN A 474 -3.54 6.89 16.76
CA ASN A 474 -4.34 8.01 17.26
C ASN A 474 -3.58 9.36 17.30
N GLN A 475 -2.31 9.38 16.91
CA GLN A 475 -1.47 10.57 16.76
C GLN A 475 -0.38 10.32 15.71
N THR A 476 0.11 11.37 15.07
CA THR A 476 1.19 11.31 14.07
C THR A 476 2.48 10.72 14.64
N LEU A 477 3.13 9.83 13.90
CA LEU A 477 4.50 9.40 14.19
C LEU A 477 5.52 10.46 13.75
N ASN A 478 6.41 10.88 14.65
CA ASN A 478 7.31 12.02 14.47
C ASN A 478 8.77 11.57 14.30
N VAL A 479 9.26 11.57 13.06
CA VAL A 479 10.64 11.21 12.73
C VAL A 479 11.51 12.47 12.65
N THR A 480 12.11 12.84 13.78
CA THR A 480 12.84 14.13 13.93
C THR A 480 14.36 14.00 13.87
N ARG A 481 14.91 12.78 13.97
CA ARG A 481 16.36 12.54 14.03
C ARG A 481 16.90 12.14 12.65
N ALA A 482 17.98 12.80 12.22
CA ALA A 482 18.71 12.43 11.01
C ALA A 482 19.18 10.96 11.06
N ASN A 483 19.30 10.32 9.90
CA ASN A 483 19.68 8.91 9.72
C ASN A 483 18.75 7.88 10.41
N THR A 484 17.55 8.27 10.83
CA THR A 484 16.57 7.30 11.36
C THR A 484 16.18 6.31 10.28
N THR A 485 16.33 5.02 10.56
CA THR A 485 15.83 3.93 9.71
C THR A 485 14.51 3.40 10.27
N ILE A 486 13.51 3.27 9.41
CA ILE A 486 12.23 2.62 9.68
C ILE A 486 12.08 1.49 8.65
N LEU A 487 12.30 0.27 9.10
CA LEU A 487 12.32 -0.95 8.29
C LEU A 487 11.09 -1.81 8.62
N GLY A 488 10.16 -1.92 7.68
CA GLY A 488 9.03 -2.84 7.74
C GLY A 488 9.29 -4.15 7.00
N ILE A 489 8.76 -5.26 7.54
CA ILE A 489 8.71 -6.57 6.89
C ILE A 489 7.31 -7.18 7.00
N GLY A 490 6.87 -7.91 5.98
CA GLY A 490 5.52 -8.51 5.91
C GLY A 490 4.39 -7.49 5.83
N TYR A 491 4.58 -6.39 5.09
CA TYR A 491 3.56 -5.36 4.82
C TYR A 491 2.91 -4.76 6.10
N PRO A 492 3.70 -4.29 7.08
CA PRO A 492 3.17 -3.61 8.25
C PRO A 492 2.35 -2.39 7.80
N THR A 493 1.12 -2.34 8.29
CA THR A 493 0.10 -1.39 7.82
C THR A 493 -0.15 -0.34 8.89
N LEU A 494 0.09 0.93 8.58
CA LEU A 494 -0.13 2.07 9.46
C LEU A 494 -1.48 2.73 9.11
N VAL A 495 -2.42 2.69 10.06
CA VAL A 495 -3.78 3.22 9.90
C VAL A 495 -3.96 4.45 10.79
N PRO A 496 -4.07 5.68 10.25
CA PRO A 496 -4.35 6.86 11.07
C PRO A 496 -5.82 6.91 11.47
N ASP A 497 -6.07 7.00 12.77
CA ASP A 497 -7.40 7.23 13.32
C ASP A 497 -7.69 8.74 13.43
N ASN A 498 -8.97 9.11 13.51
CA ASN A 498 -9.41 10.48 13.81
C ASN A 498 -8.89 11.58 12.85
N GLY A 499 -8.38 11.22 11.67
CA GLY A 499 -7.89 12.15 10.66
C GLY A 499 -6.50 12.75 10.93
N VAL A 500 -5.70 12.13 11.82
CA VAL A 500 -4.29 12.49 11.99
C VAL A 500 -3.50 12.12 10.74
N ASN A 501 -2.35 12.75 10.49
CA ASN A 501 -1.41 12.18 9.53
C ASN A 501 -0.78 10.93 10.18
N ALA A 502 -0.50 9.87 9.42
CA ALA A 502 0.10 8.67 10.02
C ALA A 502 1.57 8.90 10.41
N MET A 503 2.35 9.57 9.57
CA MET A 503 3.76 9.86 9.84
C MET A 503 4.21 11.20 9.25
N GLN A 504 5.10 11.89 9.96
CA GLN A 504 5.85 13.04 9.45
C GLN A 504 7.35 12.89 9.71
N VAL A 505 8.15 13.30 8.73
CA VAL A 505 9.62 13.39 8.81
C VAL A 505 10.02 14.86 8.83
N ALA A 506 10.96 15.23 9.70
CA ALA A 506 11.53 16.58 9.73
C ALA A 506 12.46 16.85 8.53
N ASP A 507 12.91 18.11 8.36
CA ASP A 507 13.89 18.50 7.31
C ASP A 507 15.30 18.06 7.72
N VAL A 508 15.56 16.75 7.69
CA VAL A 508 16.79 16.13 8.20
C VAL A 508 17.37 15.11 7.23
N ASP A 509 18.70 14.99 7.24
CA ASP A 509 19.44 14.06 6.38
C ASP A 509 19.09 12.59 6.64
N GLY A 510 19.17 11.80 5.58
CA GLY A 510 19.46 10.37 5.65
C GLY A 510 18.38 9.46 6.22
N VAL A 511 17.16 9.94 6.44
CA VAL A 511 16.06 9.08 6.90
C VAL A 511 15.76 8.02 5.85
N ARG A 512 15.51 6.78 6.28
CA ARG A 512 15.22 5.65 5.40
C ARG A 512 13.91 5.02 5.81
N LEU A 513 12.88 5.16 4.96
CA LEU A 513 11.59 4.49 5.12
C LEU A 513 11.54 3.32 4.14
N LYS A 514 11.35 2.10 4.64
CA LYS A 514 11.27 0.91 3.79
C LYS A 514 10.13 -0.04 4.17
N GLY A 515 9.38 -0.53 3.19
CA GLY A 515 8.45 -1.66 3.34
C GLY A 515 7.25 -1.35 4.24
N LEU A 516 6.58 -0.21 4.02
CA LEU A 516 5.43 0.24 4.83
C LEU A 516 4.19 0.40 3.95
N LEU A 517 3.03 -0.07 4.43
CA LEU A 517 1.74 0.29 3.85
C LEU A 517 1.06 1.34 4.73
N PHE A 518 0.69 2.48 4.17
CA PHE A 518 -0.15 3.48 4.81
C PHE A 518 -1.59 3.30 4.31
N ASP A 519 -2.52 2.99 5.19
CA ASP A 519 -3.90 2.67 4.83
C ASP A 519 -4.87 3.65 5.51
N ALA A 520 -5.63 4.41 4.74
CA ALA A 520 -6.38 5.54 5.27
C ALA A 520 -7.54 5.14 6.18
N GLY A 521 -7.61 5.72 7.37
CA GLY A 521 -8.78 5.64 8.23
C GLY A 521 -10.01 6.34 7.65
N THR A 522 -11.18 6.09 8.24
CA THR A 522 -12.48 6.61 7.74
C THR A 522 -12.67 8.12 7.91
N THR A 523 -11.87 8.76 8.77
CA THR A 523 -11.81 10.21 8.94
C THR A 523 -10.70 10.77 8.07
N ASN A 524 -11.00 11.80 7.27
CA ASN A 524 -10.07 12.34 6.27
C ASN A 524 -8.78 12.89 6.90
N SER A 525 -7.65 12.26 6.56
CA SER A 525 -6.31 12.74 6.92
C SER A 525 -5.83 13.82 5.95
N ALA A 526 -5.06 14.82 6.40
CA ALA A 526 -4.55 15.86 5.49
C ALA A 526 -3.45 15.32 4.55
N ALA A 527 -2.59 14.46 5.10
CA ALA A 527 -1.68 13.59 4.35
C ALA A 527 -1.51 12.26 5.11
N LEU A 528 -1.18 11.14 4.43
CA LEU A 528 -0.77 9.92 5.14
C LEU A 528 0.70 10.00 5.57
N LEU A 529 1.59 10.39 4.65
CA LEU A 529 3.01 10.66 4.91
C LEU A 529 3.41 12.06 4.44
N THR A 530 4.13 12.78 5.28
CA THR A 530 4.79 14.05 4.93
C THR A 530 6.29 13.97 5.18
N VAL A 531 7.12 14.27 4.18
CA VAL A 531 8.59 14.30 4.29
C VAL A 531 9.10 15.73 4.17
N GLY A 532 9.58 16.27 5.29
CA GLY A 532 9.89 17.69 5.46
C GLY A 532 8.64 18.51 5.79
N PRO A 533 8.69 19.50 6.70
CA PRO A 533 7.61 20.47 6.89
C PRO A 533 7.39 21.35 5.64
N SER A 534 6.24 22.03 5.55
CA SER A 534 6.05 23.04 4.51
C SER A 534 7.09 24.16 4.65
N GLY A 535 7.71 24.56 3.54
CA GLY A 535 8.82 25.53 3.54
C GLY A 535 10.21 24.93 3.74
N SER A 536 10.35 23.59 3.79
CA SER A 536 11.63 22.88 3.65
C SER A 536 12.47 23.47 2.52
N SER A 537 13.75 23.74 2.81
CA SER A 537 14.68 24.39 1.88
C SER A 537 16.13 23.94 2.05
N ALA A 538 16.42 23.07 3.03
CA ALA A 538 17.72 22.43 3.12
C ALA A 538 17.98 21.55 1.89
N SER A 539 19.25 21.42 1.51
CA SER A 539 19.69 20.42 0.52
C SER A 539 20.26 19.22 1.26
N HIS A 540 19.77 18.04 0.92
CA HIS A 540 20.19 16.77 1.48
C HIS A 540 20.99 15.93 0.47
N ALA A 541 21.63 16.57 -0.53
CA ALA A 541 22.20 15.89 -1.70
C ALA A 541 23.25 14.82 -1.39
N SER A 542 24.04 14.99 -0.33
CA SER A 542 25.05 14.02 0.13
C SER A 542 24.47 12.84 0.90
N ASN A 543 23.29 13.02 1.52
CA ASN A 543 22.64 12.00 2.33
C ASN A 543 21.11 12.21 2.32
N PRO A 544 20.44 11.90 1.20
CA PRO A 544 19.03 12.21 1.04
C PRO A 544 18.16 11.30 1.92
N THR A 545 16.93 11.72 2.17
CA THR A 545 15.88 10.82 2.67
C THR A 545 15.45 9.87 1.54
N THR A 546 15.28 8.57 1.84
CA THR A 546 14.70 7.59 0.90
C THR A 546 13.35 7.07 1.37
N ILE A 547 12.45 6.91 0.42
CA ILE A 547 11.12 6.31 0.54
C ILE A 547 11.11 5.10 -0.41
N GLN A 548 11.09 3.87 0.11
CA GLN A 548 11.33 2.66 -0.70
C GLN A 548 10.34 1.54 -0.37
N ASP A 549 9.65 0.98 -1.36
CA ASP A 549 8.55 0.03 -1.12
C ASP A 549 7.54 0.58 -0.08
N VAL A 550 7.18 1.85 -0.24
CA VAL A 550 6.19 2.53 0.60
C VAL A 550 4.93 2.70 -0.22
N PHE A 551 3.85 2.15 0.29
CA PHE A 551 2.59 2.02 -0.43
C PHE A 551 1.49 2.78 0.31
N PHE A 552 0.49 3.24 -0.42
CA PHE A 552 -0.64 3.98 0.13
C PHE A 552 -1.94 3.42 -0.42
N ARG A 553 -2.91 3.18 0.47
CA ARG A 553 -4.26 2.74 0.13
C ARG A 553 -5.29 3.72 0.70
N ILE A 554 -6.26 4.11 -0.13
CA ILE A 554 -7.41 4.90 0.29
C ILE A 554 -8.69 4.20 -0.20
N GLY A 555 -9.29 3.37 0.65
CA GLY A 555 -10.47 2.58 0.32
C GLY A 555 -10.20 1.07 0.31
N GLY A 556 -11.13 0.29 -0.23
CA GLY A 556 -10.98 -1.14 -0.51
C GLY A 556 -11.21 -2.06 0.70
N GLN A 557 -10.65 -1.72 1.87
CA GLN A 557 -10.94 -2.42 3.13
C GLN A 557 -12.03 -1.70 3.95
N VAL A 558 -11.95 -0.37 4.02
CA VAL A 558 -12.92 0.54 4.67
C VAL A 558 -13.17 1.75 3.76
N ALA A 559 -14.12 2.62 4.09
CA ALA A 559 -14.30 3.92 3.42
C ALA A 559 -13.21 4.94 3.85
N GLY A 560 -11.94 4.59 3.58
CA GLY A 560 -10.76 5.37 3.96
C GLY A 560 -10.66 6.69 3.20
N LYS A 561 -10.12 7.73 3.83
CA LYS A 561 -10.05 9.09 3.26
C LYS A 561 -8.74 9.79 3.59
N ALA A 562 -8.11 10.39 2.59
CA ALA A 562 -7.02 11.34 2.82
C ALA A 562 -6.92 12.34 1.67
N THR A 563 -6.68 13.62 1.96
CA THR A 563 -6.53 14.64 0.92
C THR A 563 -5.28 14.38 0.08
N ASN A 564 -4.16 14.00 0.70
CA ASN A 564 -2.97 13.55 0.00
C ASN A 564 -2.52 12.18 0.55
N SER A 565 -1.93 11.33 -0.29
CA SER A 565 -1.19 10.17 0.24
C SER A 565 0.22 10.57 0.68
N LEU A 566 1.01 11.16 -0.21
CA LEU A 566 2.39 11.57 0.05
C LEU A 566 2.64 13.05 -0.28
N ILE A 567 3.24 13.77 0.66
CA ILE A 567 3.80 15.12 0.43
C ILE A 567 5.32 15.08 0.67
N VAL A 568 6.11 15.53 -0.30
CA VAL A 568 7.58 15.61 -0.23
C VAL A 568 8.03 17.08 -0.35
N ASN A 569 8.35 17.68 0.79
CA ASN A 569 8.89 19.05 0.89
C ASN A 569 10.42 19.06 0.96
N SER A 570 11.07 18.07 1.57
CA SER A 570 12.54 18.01 1.65
C SER A 570 13.17 17.81 0.27
N SER A 571 14.14 18.66 -0.06
CA SER A 571 14.89 18.57 -1.31
C SER A 571 15.77 17.30 -1.37
N ASN A 572 16.14 16.88 -2.57
CA ASN A 572 16.98 15.70 -2.84
C ASN A 572 16.38 14.34 -2.42
N THR A 573 15.16 14.29 -1.86
CA THR A 573 14.46 13.04 -1.51
C THR A 573 14.43 12.08 -2.69
N ILE A 574 14.68 10.80 -2.42
CA ILE A 574 14.58 9.71 -3.40
C ILE A 574 13.32 8.90 -3.09
N ILE A 575 12.42 8.83 -4.07
CA ILE A 575 11.19 8.03 -4.06
C ILE A 575 11.45 6.83 -4.97
N ASP A 576 11.68 5.64 -4.40
CA ASP A 576 12.13 4.46 -5.14
C ASP A 576 11.21 3.26 -4.93
N HIS A 577 10.30 3.05 -5.88
CA HIS A 577 9.11 2.21 -5.76
C HIS A 577 8.14 2.73 -4.70
N ILE A 578 7.13 3.47 -5.15
CA ILE A 578 5.89 3.66 -4.39
C ILE A 578 4.70 3.24 -5.24
N TRP A 579 3.62 2.88 -4.57
CA TRP A 579 2.29 2.79 -5.16
C TRP A 579 1.34 3.60 -4.30
N ALA A 580 0.78 4.65 -4.86
CA ALA A 580 -0.27 5.43 -4.22
C ALA A 580 -1.59 5.12 -4.94
N TRP A 581 -2.51 4.46 -4.24
CA TRP A 581 -3.73 3.91 -4.83
C TRP A 581 -4.96 4.38 -4.05
N ARG A 582 -5.77 5.22 -4.68
CA ARG A 582 -7.17 5.39 -4.30
C ARG A 582 -7.92 4.16 -4.82
N ALA A 583 -8.54 3.38 -3.94
CA ALA A 583 -9.10 2.10 -4.32
C ALA A 583 -10.21 2.22 -5.38
N ASP A 584 -10.11 1.44 -6.46
CA ASP A 584 -11.13 1.29 -7.51
C ASP A 584 -12.11 0.13 -7.25
N HIS A 585 -11.74 -0.80 -6.36
CA HIS A 585 -12.55 -1.96 -5.98
C HIS A 585 -12.43 -2.31 -4.48
N GLY A 586 -13.38 -3.11 -3.99
CA GLY A 586 -13.50 -3.52 -2.59
C GLY A 586 -14.57 -2.75 -1.81
N SER A 587 -14.47 -2.82 -0.48
CA SER A 587 -15.37 -2.15 0.46
C SER A 587 -15.11 -0.64 0.54
N GLY A 588 -16.17 0.15 0.70
CA GLY A 588 -16.07 1.59 0.92
C GLY A 588 -15.55 2.40 -0.27
N VAL A 589 -15.59 1.86 -1.49
CA VAL A 589 -15.16 2.54 -2.71
C VAL A 589 -16.29 3.33 -3.39
N GLY A 590 -15.95 4.48 -3.95
CA GLY A 590 -16.81 5.31 -4.80
C GLY A 590 -16.54 6.81 -4.60
N TRP A 591 -17.00 7.63 -5.54
CA TRP A 591 -16.64 9.04 -5.68
C TRP A 591 -16.82 9.90 -4.41
N THR A 592 -17.78 9.56 -3.55
CA THR A 592 -18.04 10.25 -2.28
C THR A 592 -17.67 9.41 -1.04
N SER A 593 -17.20 8.19 -1.25
CA SER A 593 -16.92 7.19 -0.20
C SER A 593 -15.44 7.17 0.19
N ASN A 594 -14.52 6.92 -0.75
CA ASN A 594 -13.07 6.93 -0.49
C ASN A 594 -12.40 8.17 -1.10
N THR A 595 -12.80 9.35 -0.63
CA THR A 595 -12.37 10.62 -1.22
C THR A 595 -10.87 10.88 -1.03
N ALA A 596 -10.18 11.24 -2.12
CA ALA A 596 -8.77 11.65 -2.10
C ALA A 596 -8.43 12.60 -3.24
N ASP A 597 -7.72 13.70 -2.96
CA ASP A 597 -7.39 14.70 -3.98
C ASP A 597 -6.18 14.30 -4.82
N ASN A 598 -5.02 14.04 -4.21
CA ASN A 598 -3.77 13.76 -4.93
C ASN A 598 -2.99 12.59 -4.32
N GLY A 599 -2.32 11.78 -5.13
CA GLY A 599 -1.45 10.71 -4.65
C GLY A 599 -0.10 11.22 -4.16
N LEU A 600 0.55 12.06 -4.97
CA LEU A 600 1.87 12.61 -4.67
C LEU A 600 1.91 14.13 -4.91
N THR A 601 2.36 14.89 -3.92
CA THR A 601 2.76 16.30 -4.08
C THR A 601 4.25 16.48 -3.77
N VAL A 602 5.04 16.90 -4.75
CA VAL A 602 6.48 17.20 -4.60
C VAL A 602 6.72 18.71 -4.62
N ASN A 603 7.13 19.26 -3.49
CA ASN A 603 7.55 20.66 -3.36
C ASN A 603 9.07 20.81 -3.26
N GLY A 604 9.78 19.78 -2.79
CA GLY A 604 11.24 19.78 -2.65
C GLY A 604 11.98 19.82 -4.00
N ASN A 605 13.10 20.52 -4.05
CA ASN A 605 13.93 20.60 -5.25
C ASN A 605 14.79 19.33 -5.43
N ASN A 606 15.16 18.99 -6.67
CA ASN A 606 16.05 17.89 -7.03
C ASN A 606 15.60 16.51 -6.50
N VAL A 607 14.29 16.33 -6.28
CA VAL A 607 13.70 15.04 -5.93
C VAL A 607 13.79 14.09 -7.13
N LEU A 608 14.08 12.82 -6.86
CA LEU A 608 14.14 11.77 -7.88
C LEU A 608 13.08 10.70 -7.56
N ALA A 609 12.21 10.41 -8.52
CA ALA A 609 11.30 9.28 -8.48
C ALA A 609 11.77 8.17 -9.45
N THR A 610 11.84 6.94 -8.98
CA THR A 610 12.21 5.75 -9.78
C THR A 610 11.19 4.64 -9.53
N GLY A 611 10.38 4.29 -10.53
CA GLY A 611 9.28 3.35 -10.38
C GLY A 611 8.08 3.97 -9.64
N LEU A 612 7.48 5.00 -10.22
CA LEU A 612 6.36 5.73 -9.65
C LEU A 612 5.01 5.19 -10.18
N PHE A 613 4.18 4.63 -9.29
CA PHE A 613 2.83 4.16 -9.60
C PHE A 613 1.82 5.00 -8.80
N VAL A 614 0.89 5.70 -9.46
CA VAL A 614 -0.13 6.54 -8.78
C VAL A 614 -1.47 6.48 -9.50
N GLU A 615 -2.55 6.12 -8.81
CA GLU A 615 -3.82 5.74 -9.46
C GLU A 615 -5.09 6.22 -8.75
N HIS A 616 -6.06 6.63 -9.58
CA HIS A 616 -7.47 6.87 -9.33
C HIS A 616 -7.84 8.03 -8.39
N TYR A 617 -6.96 8.99 -8.14
CA TYR A 617 -7.25 10.15 -7.30
C TYR A 617 -8.22 11.12 -8.00
N GLN A 618 -8.96 11.91 -7.20
CA GLN A 618 -10.05 12.74 -7.72
C GLN A 618 -9.57 14.03 -8.39
N LYS A 619 -8.33 14.46 -8.14
CA LYS A 619 -7.68 15.62 -8.76
C LYS A 619 -6.41 15.18 -9.48
N TYR A 620 -5.28 15.83 -9.23
CA TYR A 620 -4.03 15.50 -9.91
C TYR A 620 -3.36 14.33 -9.21
N GLU A 621 -3.09 13.26 -9.95
CA GLU A 621 -2.49 12.04 -9.40
C GLU A 621 -1.09 12.38 -8.83
N VAL A 622 -0.28 13.09 -9.63
CA VAL A 622 1.00 13.70 -9.24
C VAL A 622 0.97 15.22 -9.47
N VAL A 623 1.43 15.98 -8.46
CA VAL A 623 1.74 17.42 -8.56
C VAL A 623 3.22 17.65 -8.25
N TRP A 624 3.93 18.31 -9.15
CA TRP A 624 5.36 18.57 -9.04
C TRP A 624 5.69 20.07 -9.13
N ASN A 625 5.97 20.69 -7.98
CA ASN A 625 6.27 22.11 -7.84
C ASN A 625 7.78 22.41 -7.66
N GLY A 626 8.58 21.40 -7.29
CA GLY A 626 10.02 21.53 -7.07
C GLY A 626 10.85 21.55 -8.36
N GLN A 627 11.89 22.38 -8.39
CA GLN A 627 12.85 22.51 -9.50
C GLN A 627 13.83 21.33 -9.56
N GLY A 628 14.38 21.03 -10.74
CA GLY A 628 15.37 19.97 -10.95
C GLY A 628 14.84 18.55 -10.72
N GLY A 629 13.51 18.38 -10.66
CA GLY A 629 12.87 17.11 -10.40
C GLY A 629 13.07 16.10 -11.53
N LYS A 630 13.15 14.81 -11.19
CA LYS A 630 13.28 13.72 -12.16
C LYS A 630 12.34 12.56 -11.88
N THR A 631 11.78 11.95 -12.93
CA THR A 631 10.98 10.71 -12.84
C THR A 631 11.42 9.71 -13.90
N ILE A 632 11.86 8.52 -13.48
CA ILE A 632 12.16 7.40 -14.38
C ILE A 632 11.13 6.31 -14.09
N PHE A 633 10.36 5.96 -15.12
CA PHE A 633 9.11 5.20 -15.05
C PHE A 633 7.99 5.92 -14.28
N PHE A 634 6.87 6.13 -14.97
CA PHE A 634 5.59 6.48 -14.38
C PHE A 634 4.48 5.58 -14.93
N GLN A 635 3.61 5.11 -14.06
CA GLN A 635 2.35 4.46 -14.41
C GLN A 635 1.20 5.09 -13.63
N ASN A 636 0.08 5.27 -14.31
CA ASN A 636 -1.17 5.77 -13.76
C ASN A 636 -2.37 5.14 -14.46
N GLU A 637 -3.45 4.97 -13.70
CA GLU A 637 -4.81 4.88 -14.18
C GLU A 637 -5.64 6.02 -13.57
N MET A 638 -6.37 6.77 -14.39
CA MET A 638 -7.28 7.83 -13.97
C MET A 638 -8.45 7.26 -13.13
N PRO A 639 -9.17 8.07 -12.32
CA PRO A 639 -10.32 7.58 -11.56
C PRO A 639 -11.40 7.03 -12.51
N TYR A 640 -11.87 5.80 -12.25
CA TYR A 640 -12.93 5.18 -13.07
C TYR A 640 -14.32 5.78 -12.81
N ASP A 641 -14.48 6.38 -11.62
CA ASP A 641 -15.75 6.74 -11.01
C ASP A 641 -16.17 8.22 -10.98
N PRO A 642 -15.63 9.16 -11.79
CA PRO A 642 -16.24 10.47 -11.99
C PRO A 642 -17.72 10.32 -12.43
N PRO A 643 -18.69 10.88 -11.70
CA PRO A 643 -20.11 10.69 -12.00
C PRO A 643 -20.53 11.42 -13.28
N ASP A 644 -19.93 12.58 -13.56
CA ASP A 644 -20.16 13.36 -14.76
C ASP A 644 -18.99 14.31 -15.05
N GLN A 645 -18.91 14.82 -16.28
CA GLN A 645 -17.84 15.72 -16.70
C GLN A 645 -17.80 17.04 -15.92
N ALA A 646 -18.93 17.57 -15.44
CA ALA A 646 -18.97 18.86 -14.74
C ALA A 646 -18.40 18.74 -13.31
N SER A 647 -18.56 17.58 -12.68
CA SER A 647 -17.95 17.24 -11.39
C SER A 647 -16.42 17.06 -11.46
N TRP A 648 -15.88 16.71 -12.63
CA TRP A 648 -14.47 16.40 -12.83
C TRP A 648 -13.85 17.30 -13.92
N LYS A 649 -13.52 18.51 -13.50
CA LYS A 649 -12.78 19.52 -14.28
C LYS A 649 -11.75 20.22 -13.41
N SER A 650 -10.53 20.39 -13.92
CA SER A 650 -9.48 21.20 -13.30
C SER A 650 -9.70 22.71 -13.46
N SER A 651 -10.46 23.11 -14.49
CA SER A 651 -10.87 24.51 -14.71
C SER A 651 -12.20 24.59 -15.49
N SER A 652 -12.70 25.80 -15.75
CA SER A 652 -13.91 25.97 -16.56
C SER A 652 -13.76 25.47 -18.01
N SER A 653 -12.54 25.45 -18.56
CA SER A 653 -12.23 25.05 -19.93
C SER A 653 -11.54 23.69 -20.08
N VAL A 654 -10.92 23.15 -19.03
CA VAL A 654 -10.17 21.88 -19.09
C VAL A 654 -10.98 20.75 -18.45
N ASN A 655 -11.22 19.68 -19.21
CA ASN A 655 -11.89 18.47 -18.75
C ASN A 655 -10.92 17.57 -18.00
N GLY A 656 -11.35 17.01 -16.86
CA GLY A 656 -10.52 16.19 -16.00
C GLY A 656 -9.38 16.93 -15.31
N TYR A 657 -8.54 16.16 -14.63
CA TYR A 657 -7.28 16.56 -14.03
C TYR A 657 -6.15 15.71 -14.62
N ALA A 658 -4.97 16.29 -14.76
CA ALA A 658 -3.82 15.59 -15.30
C ALA A 658 -3.31 14.50 -14.34
N ALA A 659 -2.89 13.37 -14.88
CA ALA A 659 -2.16 12.35 -14.13
C ALA A 659 -0.80 12.87 -13.62
N TYR A 660 -0.16 13.76 -14.36
CA TYR A 660 1.10 14.35 -13.93
C TYR A 660 1.11 15.84 -14.25
N LYS A 661 1.04 16.66 -13.20
CA LYS A 661 1.10 18.11 -13.30
C LYS A 661 2.45 18.63 -12.83
N VAL A 662 3.19 19.29 -13.72
CA VAL A 662 4.32 20.16 -13.36
C VAL A 662 3.79 21.58 -13.12
N GLY A 663 4.22 22.21 -12.03
CA GLY A 663 3.80 23.55 -11.64
C GLY A 663 4.26 24.63 -12.63
N ALA A 664 3.42 25.64 -12.89
CA ALA A 664 3.65 26.65 -13.92
C ALA A 664 4.97 27.45 -13.78
N ASN A 665 5.54 27.51 -12.57
CA ASN A 665 6.79 28.22 -12.27
C ASN A 665 8.05 27.33 -12.36
N VAL A 666 7.89 26.03 -12.63
CA VAL A 666 9.02 25.10 -12.80
C VAL A 666 9.67 25.35 -14.16
N THR A 667 10.98 25.51 -14.15
CA THR A 667 11.80 25.73 -15.36
C THR A 667 12.77 24.60 -15.63
N THR A 668 12.87 23.62 -14.70
CA THR A 668 13.74 22.46 -14.80
C THR A 668 13.04 21.21 -14.26
N HIS A 669 12.77 20.25 -15.14
CA HIS A 669 12.17 18.96 -14.80
C HIS A 669 12.48 17.96 -15.93
N GLU A 670 12.66 16.67 -15.62
CA GLU A 670 12.98 15.67 -16.66
C GLU A 670 12.39 14.29 -16.36
N ALA A 671 11.60 13.73 -17.28
CA ALA A 671 10.94 12.44 -17.07
C ALA A 671 11.04 11.47 -18.26
N TRP A 672 11.05 10.17 -17.99
CA TRP A 672 11.22 9.08 -18.97
C TRP A 672 10.26 7.92 -18.74
N GLY A 673 9.60 7.45 -19.81
CA GLY A 673 8.76 6.25 -19.82
C GLY A 673 7.50 6.41 -18.98
N LEU A 674 6.52 7.16 -19.48
CA LEU A 674 5.33 7.56 -18.71
C LEU A 674 4.02 7.07 -19.35
N GLY A 675 3.25 6.24 -18.63
CA GLY A 675 1.92 5.78 -19.04
C GLY A 675 0.80 6.34 -18.17
N SER A 676 -0.31 6.75 -18.78
CA SER A 676 -1.56 7.09 -18.09
C SER A 676 -2.78 6.52 -18.83
N TYR A 677 -3.60 5.74 -18.13
CA TYR A 677 -4.70 4.97 -18.72
C TYR A 677 -6.05 5.50 -18.23
N CYS A 678 -7.12 5.35 -19.02
CA CYS A 678 -8.49 5.64 -18.58
C CYS A 678 -9.43 4.46 -18.77
N TYR A 679 -10.32 4.27 -17.79
CA TYR A 679 -11.43 3.32 -17.82
C TYR A 679 -12.64 3.92 -17.10
N PHE A 680 -13.26 4.95 -17.68
CA PHE A 680 -14.37 5.71 -17.06
C PHE A 680 -15.69 4.90 -17.06
N ASN A 681 -15.71 3.76 -16.38
CA ASN A 681 -16.78 2.77 -16.46
C ASN A 681 -18.11 3.24 -15.84
N VAL A 682 -18.06 4.14 -14.84
CA VAL A 682 -19.25 4.75 -14.23
C VAL A 682 -19.94 5.71 -15.21
N ASN A 683 -19.15 6.47 -15.98
CA ASN A 683 -19.67 7.34 -17.02
C ASN A 683 -18.71 7.42 -18.24
N PRO A 684 -18.89 6.54 -19.24
CA PRO A 684 -18.00 6.49 -20.41
C PRO A 684 -18.07 7.72 -21.34
N ALA A 685 -18.95 8.69 -21.08
CA ALA A 685 -18.97 9.98 -21.75
C ALA A 685 -17.99 11.01 -21.13
N VAL A 686 -17.38 10.69 -19.99
CA VAL A 686 -16.29 11.47 -19.41
C VAL A 686 -15.04 11.38 -20.29
N ASN A 687 -14.35 12.49 -20.37
CA ASN A 687 -13.10 12.66 -21.09
C ASN A 687 -12.09 13.37 -20.16
N SER A 688 -10.82 13.01 -20.27
CA SER A 688 -9.72 13.84 -19.76
C SER A 688 -9.08 14.60 -20.92
N TYR A 689 -8.76 15.87 -20.72
CA TYR A 689 -8.18 16.68 -21.79
C TYR A 689 -6.74 16.24 -22.09
N HIS A 690 -5.91 16.06 -21.07
CA HIS A 690 -4.54 15.58 -21.18
C HIS A 690 -4.16 14.69 -19.99
N ALA A 691 -3.19 13.80 -20.18
CA ALA A 691 -2.59 13.05 -19.06
C ALA A 691 -1.45 13.81 -18.39
N PHE A 692 -0.64 14.53 -19.16
CA PHE A 692 0.52 15.28 -18.66
C PHE A 692 0.29 16.79 -18.85
N GLU A 693 0.44 17.58 -17.80
CA GLU A 693 0.24 19.05 -17.83
C GLU A 693 1.50 19.76 -17.35
N VAL A 694 2.23 20.42 -18.24
CA VAL A 694 3.59 20.90 -17.95
C VAL A 694 3.90 22.28 -18.56
N PRO A 695 4.81 23.07 -17.97
CA PRO A 695 5.34 24.27 -18.62
C PRO A 695 6.04 23.93 -19.93
N ASN A 696 5.63 24.56 -21.05
CA ASN A 696 6.35 24.47 -22.31
C ASN A 696 7.61 25.36 -22.26
N THR A 697 8.70 24.81 -21.71
CA THR A 697 10.02 25.46 -21.60
C THR A 697 11.12 24.44 -21.87
N SER A 698 12.25 24.87 -22.43
CA SER A 698 13.35 23.97 -22.84
C SER A 698 14.03 23.18 -21.71
N GLY A 699 13.79 23.55 -20.45
CA GLY A 699 14.30 22.83 -19.28
C GLY A 699 13.31 21.83 -18.67
N VAL A 700 12.05 21.81 -19.09
CA VAL A 700 11.02 20.84 -18.67
C VAL A 700 10.84 19.85 -19.80
N LYS A 701 11.40 18.64 -19.66
CA LYS A 701 11.48 17.64 -20.74
C LYS A 701 10.85 16.31 -20.37
N PHE A 702 10.13 15.73 -21.31
CA PHE A 702 9.47 14.44 -21.17
C PHE A 702 9.85 13.56 -22.36
N HIS A 703 10.17 12.30 -22.06
CA HIS A 703 10.57 11.30 -23.04
C HIS A 703 9.66 10.08 -22.88
N ASP A 704 9.22 9.53 -24.01
CA ASP A 704 8.50 8.26 -24.07
C ASP A 704 7.20 8.28 -23.23
N ALA A 705 6.33 9.26 -23.51
CA ALA A 705 5.03 9.43 -22.85
C ALA A 705 3.88 8.84 -23.69
N LEU A 706 2.88 8.24 -23.03
CA LEU A 706 1.74 7.62 -23.71
C LEU A 706 0.43 7.64 -22.92
N THR A 707 -0.68 7.51 -23.65
CA THR A 707 -2.03 7.34 -23.10
C THR A 707 -2.79 6.16 -23.70
N VAL A 708 -3.63 5.49 -22.91
CA VAL A 708 -4.44 4.34 -23.34
C VAL A 708 -5.88 4.50 -22.84
N SER A 709 -6.87 4.21 -23.69
CA SER A 709 -8.26 3.99 -23.24
C SER A 709 -8.51 2.48 -23.16
N LEU A 710 -8.80 1.97 -21.97
CA LEU A 710 -9.01 0.55 -21.73
C LEU A 710 -10.38 0.15 -22.28
N GLY A 711 -10.40 -0.72 -23.29
CA GLY A 711 -11.63 -1.17 -23.96
C GLY A 711 -12.42 -0.07 -24.68
N GLY A 712 -11.84 1.13 -24.88
CA GLY A 712 -12.55 2.29 -25.41
C GLY A 712 -13.53 2.93 -24.41
N VAL A 713 -13.39 2.66 -23.10
CA VAL A 713 -14.29 3.15 -22.05
C VAL A 713 -13.81 4.51 -21.54
N GLY A 714 -14.36 5.57 -22.11
CA GLY A 714 -13.85 6.93 -21.93
C GLY A 714 -12.67 7.25 -22.85
N THR A 715 -12.19 8.48 -22.80
CA THR A 715 -11.08 8.94 -23.68
C THR A 715 -10.16 9.94 -22.98
N ILE A 716 -8.91 9.99 -23.43
CA ILE A 716 -7.97 11.08 -23.14
C ILE A 716 -7.69 11.80 -24.47
N THR A 717 -7.92 13.12 -24.53
CA THR A 717 -7.89 13.89 -25.80
C THR A 717 -6.48 14.10 -26.34
N HIS A 718 -5.52 14.34 -25.46
CA HIS A 718 -4.12 14.55 -25.76
C HIS A 718 -3.23 13.76 -24.79
N VAL A 719 -1.98 13.51 -25.17
CA VAL A 719 -1.00 12.89 -24.26
C VAL A 719 -0.53 13.96 -23.28
N ILE A 720 0.09 15.03 -23.79
CA ILE A 720 0.76 16.07 -22.99
C ILE A 720 0.38 17.47 -23.48
N ASN A 721 -0.19 18.29 -22.59
CA ASN A 721 -0.84 19.57 -22.94
C ASN A 721 -1.74 19.37 -24.18
N ASP A 722 -1.56 20.16 -25.25
CA ASP A 722 -2.32 20.06 -26.50
C ASP A 722 -1.68 19.09 -27.54
N THR A 723 -0.76 18.22 -27.10
CA THR A 723 0.09 17.38 -27.98
C THR A 723 -0.17 15.88 -27.80
N GLY A 724 -0.10 15.15 -28.91
CA GLY A 724 -0.48 13.74 -29.00
C GLY A 724 -1.93 13.56 -29.46
N ALA A 725 -2.23 12.40 -30.04
CA ALA A 725 -3.57 12.09 -30.54
C ALA A 725 -4.50 11.65 -29.39
N VAL A 726 -5.81 11.71 -29.65
CA VAL A 726 -6.81 11.09 -28.77
C VAL A 726 -6.58 9.57 -28.66
N THR A 727 -6.80 9.02 -27.48
CA THR A 727 -6.74 7.57 -27.23
C THR A 727 -7.61 6.78 -28.20
N ALA A 728 -7.07 5.72 -28.78
CA ALA A 728 -7.81 4.85 -29.69
C ALA A 728 -8.80 3.93 -28.95
N SER A 729 -9.91 3.57 -29.61
CA SER A 729 -10.99 2.76 -29.02
C SER A 729 -10.69 1.26 -28.91
N ASN A 730 -9.52 0.81 -29.35
CA ASN A 730 -9.10 -0.60 -29.40
C ASN A 730 -7.98 -0.94 -28.41
N THR A 731 -7.81 -0.14 -27.35
CA THR A 731 -6.77 -0.32 -26.31
C THR A 731 -5.33 -0.32 -26.88
N THR A 732 -5.05 0.60 -27.80
CA THR A 732 -3.69 0.86 -28.29
C THR A 732 -3.17 2.23 -27.84
N PRO A 733 -1.88 2.36 -27.48
CA PRO A 733 -1.31 3.64 -27.05
C PRO A 733 -1.39 4.77 -28.08
N SER A 734 -1.67 5.97 -27.60
CA SER A 734 -1.29 7.23 -28.26
C SER A 734 0.02 7.71 -27.63
N ASN A 735 1.01 8.03 -28.45
CA ASN A 735 2.41 8.22 -28.00
C ASN A 735 2.95 9.62 -28.34
N VAL A 736 3.79 10.15 -27.45
CA VAL A 736 4.65 11.33 -27.66
C VAL A 736 6.06 10.97 -27.20
N VAL A 737 6.98 10.83 -28.16
CA VAL A 737 8.35 10.34 -27.91
C VAL A 737 9.21 11.39 -27.20
N ASN A 738 9.02 12.68 -27.49
CA ASN A 738 9.72 13.78 -26.83
C ASN A 738 8.78 14.98 -26.68
N TYR A 739 8.98 15.77 -25.61
CA TYR A 739 8.31 17.04 -25.37
C TYR A 739 9.18 17.96 -24.49
N PRO A 740 9.17 19.28 -24.69
CA PRO A 740 8.68 19.99 -25.88
C PRO A 740 9.57 19.75 -27.10
#